data_AF-A0A8K0MQ50-F1
#
_entry.id   AF-A0A8K0MQ50-F1
#
_cell.length_a   1.000
_cell.length_b   1.000
_cell.length_c   1.000
_cell.angle_alpha   90.00
_cell.angle_beta   90.00
_cell.angle_gamma   90.00
#
_symmetry.space_group_name_H-M   'P 1'
#
loop_
_entity.id
_entity.type
_entity.pdbx_description
1 polymer ?
#
loop_
_entity_poly.entity_id
_entity_poly.type
_entity_poly.pdbx_seq_one_letter_code
_entity_poly.pdbx_strand_id
1 'polypeptide(L)'
;MTSIIGFRVPPFLVLNSEINKPQCRVRVRSSTVGGDSLVLSSDSVVVNGASVVGEKERIGSWSDSGNGHVSVEVGKQKNLNDNVPENLEPLWDDGYGTRTVKDYFDAVKEMINPDGGPPRWFSPIECGCPIKDAPVLLFLPGMDGTGMGLILHHKALGKAFEVRCLHIPVYDRTPFEGLVKLVEETVRLEHALSPKKPIYLVGDSFGGCLSLAVAARNPTIDLVVILANPATSFGRSQLQPLFPILEAMPDILHTSIPYLLSFVMGDPTKMAMVNVENRLPPVQRYEQMSRSLSGLLPYLPYLSDIIPKDTLLWKLKLLKSAAAYANSRLHAVKAEVLVLASGKDYMVPSGDEAQRLKNSLQNCTVRHFKDNGHTLLLEDGIGLMTVIKGTCKYRRSRRRNGISDFLPPSMTEFKYAFDQVIGLLGFATGSTMFSTLEDGKIVKGLAGVPNEGPVLLVGYHNLMGLEIFSLVEEFLQEKNILVRGVAHPQVFQWNSERSFPEFSTHDWMSVFGALPVTPTNLFRLLSSKSHVLLYPGGAREALHYKGEEYMLFWPDQPEFVRMAARFGATIVPFAAVGEDDLAQLVVDYNDVRRIPGVEKYIRDTNSVRLRDESSGEVANIELFIPGLLPKIPGRFYYLFGKPIRTKGKEEILRDRENASQLYLKIKSEVETSIDYLLKKREEDPYRNLIDRTLYKAIYASRDVPAFKP
;
A
#
# COMPACT_ATOMS: atom_id res chain seq x y z
N MET A 1 -59.67 15.26 13.37
CA MET A 1 -60.35 16.44 12.81
C MET A 1 -59.41 17.11 11.83
N THR A 2 -59.94 17.33 10.64
CA THR A 2 -59.44 18.01 9.44
C THR A 2 -58.74 19.35 9.67
N SER A 3 -57.68 19.62 8.87
CA SER A 3 -57.56 20.89 8.14
C SER A 3 -56.64 20.73 6.93
N ILE A 4 -57.23 20.96 5.75
CA ILE A 4 -56.61 21.15 4.43
C ILE A 4 -56.69 22.65 4.15
N ILE A 5 -55.67 23.22 3.49
CA ILE A 5 -55.63 24.34 2.51
C ILE A 5 -54.12 24.58 2.28
N GLY A 6 -53.49 24.54 1.10
CA GLY A 6 -53.92 24.82 -0.28
C GLY A 6 -53.22 26.10 -0.78
N PHE A 7 -52.75 26.12 -2.04
CA PHE A 7 -52.12 27.20 -2.84
C PHE A 7 -50.57 27.20 -2.94
N ARG A 8 -49.90 27.38 -4.09
CA ARG A 8 -50.23 27.45 -5.53
C ARG A 8 -48.90 27.40 -6.31
N VAL A 9 -48.85 26.73 -7.46
CA VAL A 9 -47.73 26.75 -8.43
C VAL A 9 -47.94 27.86 -9.46
N PRO A 10 -46.87 28.48 -9.98
CA PRO A 10 -46.76 28.76 -11.42
C PRO A 10 -45.38 28.38 -12.02
N PRO A 11 -45.23 28.38 -13.36
CA PRO A 11 -44.61 27.24 -14.06
C PRO A 11 -43.28 27.56 -14.77
N PHE A 12 -42.62 26.46 -15.18
CA PHE A 12 -41.52 26.34 -16.16
C PHE A 12 -40.17 27.02 -15.84
N LEU A 13 -39.17 26.19 -15.53
CA LEU A 13 -37.91 26.14 -16.28
C LEU A 13 -37.35 24.72 -16.20
N VAL A 14 -37.28 24.09 -17.37
CA VAL A 14 -36.69 22.78 -17.62
C VAL A 14 -35.18 22.87 -17.36
N LEU A 15 -34.65 22.03 -16.48
CA LEU A 15 -33.23 21.70 -16.47
C LEU A 15 -33.12 20.17 -16.50
N ASN A 16 -32.64 19.66 -17.64
CA ASN A 16 -32.27 18.26 -17.82
C ASN A 16 -31.25 17.85 -16.75
N SER A 17 -31.63 16.93 -15.88
CA SER A 17 -30.69 16.15 -15.06
C SER A 17 -30.78 14.68 -15.46
N GLU A 18 -30.15 14.35 -16.60
CA GLU A 18 -29.71 12.98 -16.83
C GLU A 18 -28.55 12.68 -15.87
N ILE A 19 -28.91 12.22 -14.67
CA ILE A 19 -27.98 11.60 -13.73
C ILE A 19 -27.63 10.24 -14.32
N ASN A 20 -26.49 10.17 -14.99
CA ASN A 20 -25.87 8.92 -15.42
C ASN A 20 -25.65 8.01 -14.20
N LYS A 21 -26.47 6.98 -14.08
CA LYS A 21 -26.22 5.82 -13.20
C LYS A 21 -24.93 5.14 -13.69
N PRO A 22 -23.94 4.85 -12.84
CA PRO A 22 -22.78 4.08 -13.27
C PRO A 22 -23.21 2.64 -13.54
N GLN A 23 -23.35 2.26 -14.80
CA GLN A 23 -23.45 0.86 -15.21
C GLN A 23 -22.08 0.21 -15.04
N CYS A 24 -21.99 -0.81 -14.19
CA CYS A 24 -20.81 -1.66 -14.08
C CYS A 24 -20.75 -2.57 -15.31
N ARG A 25 -20.09 -2.14 -16.39
CA ARG A 25 -19.84 -3.02 -17.53
C ARG A 25 -18.67 -3.95 -17.18
N VAL A 26 -18.71 -5.20 -17.61
CA VAL A 26 -17.61 -6.17 -17.46
C VAL A 26 -16.97 -6.37 -18.83
N ARG A 27 -15.65 -6.26 -18.92
CA ARG A 27 -14.92 -6.57 -20.16
C ARG A 27 -14.54 -8.05 -20.17
N VAL A 28 -15.28 -8.85 -20.93
CA VAL A 28 -14.93 -10.25 -21.18
C VAL A 28 -13.93 -10.32 -22.33
N ARG A 29 -12.76 -10.94 -22.11
CA ARG A 29 -11.88 -11.40 -23.19
C ARG A 29 -12.06 -12.91 -23.32
N SER A 30 -12.71 -13.37 -24.39
CA SER A 30 -12.70 -14.79 -24.74
C SER A 30 -11.34 -15.15 -25.35
N SER A 31 -10.69 -16.18 -24.81
CA SER A 31 -9.58 -16.86 -25.48
C SER A 31 -10.12 -18.18 -26.00
N THR A 32 -10.51 -18.22 -27.27
CA THR A 32 -10.90 -19.46 -27.93
C THR A 32 -9.65 -20.26 -28.30
N VAL A 33 -9.55 -21.46 -27.73
CA VAL A 33 -8.56 -22.48 -28.04
C VAL A 33 -8.86 -23.03 -29.44
N GLY A 34 -7.99 -22.73 -30.40
CA GLY A 34 -8.02 -23.35 -31.73
C GLY A 34 -7.29 -24.68 -31.70
N GLY A 35 -8.02 -25.78 -31.95
CA GLY A 35 -7.46 -27.08 -32.28
C GLY A 35 -7.65 -27.33 -33.78
N ASP A 36 -6.55 -27.53 -34.50
CA ASP A 36 -6.53 -27.86 -35.92
C ASP A 36 -7.09 -29.26 -36.20
N SER A 37 -7.89 -29.38 -37.27
CA SER A 37 -7.89 -30.57 -38.14
C SER A 37 -8.20 -30.16 -39.58
N LEU A 38 -7.25 -30.47 -40.47
CA LEU A 38 -7.32 -30.35 -41.93
C LEU A 38 -8.25 -31.43 -42.52
N VAL A 39 -8.91 -31.11 -43.64
CA VAL A 39 -8.83 -31.81 -44.96
C VAL A 39 -10.10 -31.53 -45.83
N LEU A 40 -9.85 -30.89 -47.00
CA LEU A 40 -10.46 -31.01 -48.37
C LEU A 40 -12.00 -31.05 -48.52
N SER A 41 -12.69 -30.49 -49.53
CA SER A 41 -12.40 -30.12 -50.92
C SER A 41 -13.64 -29.33 -51.46
N SER A 42 -13.47 -28.20 -52.15
CA SER A 42 -13.67 -27.99 -53.60
C SER A 42 -15.09 -27.57 -54.06
N ASP A 43 -15.09 -26.53 -54.91
CA ASP A 43 -16.02 -26.18 -56.00
C ASP A 43 -17.46 -25.73 -55.65
N SER A 44 -18.14 -24.83 -56.38
CA SER A 44 -17.87 -23.74 -57.34
C SER A 44 -19.27 -23.17 -57.74
N VAL A 45 -19.32 -22.05 -58.49
CA VAL A 45 -20.46 -21.52 -59.31
C VAL A 45 -21.44 -20.56 -58.57
N VAL A 46 -21.49 -19.22 -58.78
CA VAL A 46 -21.73 -18.33 -59.97
C VAL A 46 -23.16 -17.71 -59.92
N VAL A 47 -23.27 -16.37 -59.79
CA VAL A 47 -23.91 -15.38 -60.74
C VAL A 47 -25.22 -14.80 -60.18
N ASN A 48 -25.64 -13.53 -60.30
CA ASN A 48 -25.44 -12.33 -61.13
C ASN A 48 -25.79 -11.09 -60.24
N GLY A 49 -25.54 -9.80 -60.49
CA GLY A 49 -25.23 -9.01 -61.69
C GLY A 49 -25.92 -7.62 -61.60
N ALA A 50 -25.38 -6.62 -62.32
CA ALA A 50 -25.82 -5.21 -62.54
C ALA A 50 -25.29 -4.14 -61.52
N SER A 51 -24.31 -3.26 -61.79
CA SER A 51 -24.05 -2.24 -62.87
C SER A 51 -24.87 -0.94 -62.67
N VAL A 52 -24.43 0.32 -62.84
CA VAL A 52 -23.22 0.94 -63.44
C VAL A 52 -23.35 2.49 -63.34
N VAL A 53 -22.20 3.21 -63.34
CA VAL A 53 -21.94 4.62 -63.81
C VAL A 53 -22.57 5.80 -63.04
N GLY A 54 -21.92 6.91 -62.72
CA GLY A 54 -20.62 7.50 -63.09
C GLY A 54 -20.84 8.89 -63.71
N GLU A 55 -20.19 9.95 -63.20
CA GLU A 55 -19.66 11.07 -64.02
C GLU A 55 -18.93 12.14 -63.19
N LYS A 56 -17.96 12.78 -63.84
CA LYS A 56 -16.96 13.70 -63.30
C LYS A 56 -16.80 14.82 -64.33
N GLU A 57 -16.95 16.09 -63.96
CA GLU A 57 -16.51 17.23 -64.79
C GLU A 57 -15.94 18.39 -63.96
N ARG A 58 -15.15 19.24 -64.63
CA ARG A 58 -14.09 20.11 -64.11
C ARG A 58 -14.32 21.60 -64.47
N ILE A 59 -14.03 22.48 -63.50
CA ILE A 59 -13.32 23.81 -63.57
C ILE A 59 -14.05 25.13 -63.97
N GLY A 60 -13.96 26.13 -63.07
CA GLY A 60 -13.80 27.61 -63.26
C GLY A 60 -15.10 28.44 -63.29
N SER A 61 -15.31 29.63 -62.67
CA SER A 61 -14.48 30.65 -61.99
C SER A 61 -15.39 31.70 -61.25
N TRP A 62 -14.89 32.29 -60.15
CA TRP A 62 -15.23 33.60 -59.46
C TRP A 62 -16.72 34.00 -59.27
N SER A 63 -17.28 34.45 -58.12
CA SER A 63 -16.80 35.34 -57.05
C SER A 63 -17.79 35.28 -55.86
N ASP A 64 -17.27 35.53 -54.65
CA ASP A 64 -17.87 36.25 -53.49
C ASP A 64 -19.25 35.85 -52.89
N SER A 65 -19.22 35.28 -51.68
CA SER A 65 -19.93 35.79 -50.48
C SER A 65 -19.75 34.80 -49.32
N GLY A 66 -19.46 35.33 -48.13
CA GLY A 66 -19.04 34.54 -46.97
C GLY A 66 -20.15 33.75 -46.27
N ASN A 67 -19.74 32.67 -45.62
CA ASN A 67 -20.05 32.43 -44.21
C ASN A 67 -19.25 31.22 -43.69
N GLY A 68 -18.78 31.34 -42.45
CA GLY A 68 -17.83 30.42 -41.84
C GLY A 68 -18.37 29.01 -41.61
N HIS A 69 -17.47 28.04 -41.73
CA HIS A 69 -17.63 26.76 -41.06
C HIS A 69 -16.28 26.11 -40.77
N VAL A 70 -15.99 26.03 -39.46
CA VAL A 70 -15.18 25.07 -38.70
C VAL A 70 -14.40 24.04 -39.53
N SER A 71 -13.07 24.17 -39.52
CA SER A 71 -12.14 23.15 -40.00
C SER A 71 -12.11 21.95 -39.04
N VAL A 72 -12.54 20.80 -39.52
CA VAL A 72 -12.28 19.50 -38.90
C VAL A 72 -10.83 19.13 -39.19
N GLU A 73 -9.94 19.37 -38.23
CA GLU A 73 -8.63 18.72 -38.24
C GLU A 73 -8.82 17.23 -37.95
N VAL A 74 -8.46 16.41 -38.93
CA VAL A 74 -8.33 14.95 -38.79
C VAL A 74 -7.24 14.68 -37.75
N GLY A 75 -7.67 14.52 -36.51
CA GLY A 75 -6.81 14.14 -35.40
C GLY A 75 -6.15 12.80 -35.69
N LYS A 76 -4.82 12.81 -35.82
CA LYS A 76 -3.98 11.62 -35.75
C LYS A 76 -4.42 10.77 -34.57
N GLN A 77 -4.86 9.55 -34.85
CA GLN A 77 -5.09 8.51 -33.85
C GLN A 77 -3.77 8.30 -33.10
N LYS A 78 -3.62 8.93 -31.92
CA LYS A 78 -2.55 8.59 -30.98
C LYS A 78 -2.78 7.14 -30.58
N ASN A 79 -1.76 6.29 -30.76
CA ASN A 79 -1.77 4.93 -30.25
C ASN A 79 -2.06 4.96 -28.75
N LEU A 80 -3.03 4.18 -28.30
CA LEU A 80 -3.40 4.04 -26.87
C LEU A 80 -2.24 3.55 -25.99
N ASN A 81 -1.14 3.08 -26.58
CA ASN A 81 0.05 2.62 -25.88
C ASN A 81 1.00 3.75 -25.42
N ASP A 82 0.84 4.99 -25.90
CA ASP A 82 1.77 6.09 -25.56
C ASP A 82 1.43 6.80 -24.23
N ASN A 83 0.34 6.41 -23.54
CA ASN A 83 -0.15 7.08 -22.32
C ASN A 83 -0.06 6.23 -21.04
N VAL A 84 0.64 5.08 -21.05
CA VAL A 84 0.78 4.25 -19.84
C VAL A 84 1.85 4.87 -18.93
N PRO A 85 1.52 5.24 -17.68
CA PRO A 85 2.51 5.81 -16.77
C PRO A 85 3.61 4.78 -16.44
N GLU A 86 4.87 5.21 -16.51
CA GLU A 86 6.00 4.34 -16.15
C GLU A 86 6.08 4.11 -14.62
N ASN A 87 5.71 5.14 -13.85
CA ASN A 87 5.68 5.13 -12.38
C ASN A 87 4.47 5.94 -11.86
N LEU A 88 4.12 5.75 -10.59
CA LEU A 88 3.12 6.56 -9.90
C LEU A 88 3.79 7.80 -9.28
N GLU A 89 3.03 8.89 -9.18
CA GLU A 89 3.42 10.08 -8.41
C GLU A 89 3.19 9.84 -6.91
N PRO A 90 3.94 10.49 -6.00
CA PRO A 90 3.59 10.53 -4.59
C PRO A 90 2.17 11.05 -4.36
N LEU A 91 1.53 10.55 -3.31
CA LEU A 91 0.18 10.95 -2.89
C LEU A 91 -0.91 10.70 -3.95
N TRP A 92 -0.70 9.72 -4.83
CA TRP A 92 -1.69 9.28 -5.80
C TRP A 92 -2.99 8.81 -5.14
N ASP A 93 -4.11 9.01 -5.83
CA ASP A 93 -5.42 8.52 -5.40
C ASP A 93 -5.55 7.01 -5.64
N ASP A 94 -5.59 6.25 -4.55
CA ASP A 94 -5.76 4.79 -4.58
C ASP A 94 -7.23 4.34 -4.59
N GLY A 95 -8.16 5.28 -4.44
CA GLY A 95 -9.59 5.03 -4.42
C GLY A 95 -10.05 4.17 -3.24
N TYR A 96 -9.21 3.92 -2.25
CA TYR A 96 -9.62 3.17 -1.06
C TYR A 96 -10.70 3.96 -0.30
N GLY A 97 -11.76 3.27 0.15
CA GLY A 97 -12.95 3.90 0.74
C GLY A 97 -13.95 4.51 -0.26
N THR A 98 -13.65 4.55 -1.57
CA THR A 98 -14.63 5.00 -2.58
C THR A 98 -15.63 3.91 -3.00
N ARG A 99 -15.29 2.66 -2.70
CA ARG A 99 -16.18 1.49 -2.80
C ARG A 99 -16.51 1.01 -1.42
N THR A 100 -17.67 0.38 -1.29
CA THR A 100 -18.22 -0.13 -0.04
C THR A 100 -18.74 -1.54 -0.23
N VAL A 101 -19.12 -2.18 0.87
CA VAL A 101 -19.80 -3.49 0.84
C VAL A 101 -21.16 -3.41 0.12
N LYS A 102 -21.77 -2.23 0.05
CA LYS A 102 -22.94 -2.00 -0.80
C LYS A 102 -22.61 -2.21 -2.27
N ASP A 103 -21.51 -1.64 -2.76
CA ASP A 103 -21.07 -1.81 -4.15
C ASP A 103 -20.76 -3.28 -4.48
N TYR A 104 -20.22 -4.03 -3.50
CA TYR A 104 -20.04 -5.48 -3.62
C TYR A 104 -21.38 -6.16 -3.93
N PHE A 105 -22.41 -5.92 -3.10
CA PHE A 105 -23.72 -6.54 -3.31
C PHE A 105 -24.40 -6.10 -4.61
N ASP A 106 -24.29 -4.82 -4.97
CA ASP A 106 -24.82 -4.30 -6.24
C ASP A 106 -24.17 -5.00 -7.44
N ALA A 107 -22.86 -5.24 -7.41
CA ALA A 107 -22.17 -5.98 -8.47
C ALA A 107 -22.55 -7.47 -8.49
N VAL A 108 -22.61 -8.11 -7.32
CA VAL A 108 -22.96 -9.53 -7.20
C VAL A 108 -24.37 -9.80 -7.72
N LYS A 109 -25.32 -8.88 -7.53
CA LYS A 109 -26.70 -8.99 -8.04
C LYS A 109 -26.76 -9.22 -9.56
N GLU A 110 -25.83 -8.65 -10.32
CA GLU A 110 -25.77 -8.85 -11.77
C GLU A 110 -25.15 -10.21 -12.14
N MET A 111 -24.34 -10.79 -11.25
CA MET A 111 -23.56 -12.01 -11.48
C MET A 111 -24.22 -13.31 -10.98
N ILE A 112 -25.18 -13.24 -10.06
CA ILE A 112 -25.88 -14.41 -9.50
C ILE A 112 -26.90 -15.04 -10.46
N ASN A 113 -27.28 -14.32 -11.52
CA ASN A 113 -28.25 -14.84 -12.49
C ASN A 113 -27.67 -16.09 -13.17
N PRO A 114 -28.43 -17.20 -13.26
CA PRO A 114 -27.96 -18.40 -13.93
C PRO A 114 -27.69 -18.07 -15.40
N ASP A 115 -26.41 -18.09 -15.78
CA ASP A 115 -26.00 -17.92 -17.18
C ASP A 115 -25.56 -19.24 -17.83
N GLY A 116 -25.51 -20.34 -17.04
CA GLY A 116 -25.09 -21.67 -17.48
C GLY A 116 -23.63 -21.76 -17.93
N GLY A 117 -22.83 -20.71 -17.74
CA GLY A 117 -21.46 -20.65 -18.19
C GLY A 117 -20.48 -21.42 -17.29
N PRO A 118 -19.30 -21.80 -17.79
CA PRO A 118 -18.25 -22.38 -16.96
C PRO A 118 -17.57 -21.31 -16.08
N PRO A 119 -16.75 -21.73 -15.08
CA PRO A 119 -15.87 -20.82 -14.37
C PRO A 119 -14.94 -20.06 -15.33
N ARG A 120 -14.75 -18.76 -15.07
CA ARG A 120 -14.13 -17.84 -16.03
C ARG A 120 -13.45 -16.65 -15.37
N TRP A 121 -12.49 -16.07 -16.07
CA TRP A 121 -11.81 -14.85 -15.64
C TRP A 121 -12.54 -13.60 -16.14
N PHE A 122 -12.56 -12.57 -15.31
CA PHE A 122 -12.91 -11.22 -15.72
C PHE A 122 -11.92 -10.20 -15.14
N SER A 123 -11.80 -9.03 -15.78
CA SER A 123 -11.05 -7.90 -15.24
C SER A 123 -12.03 -6.79 -14.84
N PRO A 124 -12.04 -6.36 -13.56
CA PRO A 124 -12.89 -5.25 -13.12
C PRO A 124 -12.50 -3.96 -13.85
N ILE A 125 -13.49 -3.26 -14.44
CA ILE A 125 -13.22 -2.04 -15.22
C ILE A 125 -12.55 -0.95 -14.38
N GLU A 126 -12.90 -0.86 -13.11
CA GLU A 126 -12.36 0.15 -12.19
C GLU A 126 -10.87 -0.02 -11.86
N CYS A 127 -10.26 -1.17 -12.21
CA CYS A 127 -8.81 -1.33 -12.14
C CYS A 127 -8.07 -0.36 -13.08
N GLY A 128 -8.71 0.08 -14.17
CA GLY A 128 -8.12 0.99 -15.14
C GLY A 128 -6.90 0.38 -15.84
N CYS A 129 -5.92 1.24 -16.16
CA CYS A 129 -4.66 0.83 -16.78
C CYS A 129 -3.54 0.80 -15.72
N PRO A 130 -2.85 -0.34 -15.54
CA PRO A 130 -1.72 -0.42 -14.62
C PRO A 130 -0.48 0.28 -15.19
N ILE A 131 0.52 0.52 -14.33
CA ILE A 131 1.84 0.98 -14.76
C ILE A 131 2.50 0.00 -15.73
N LYS A 132 3.46 0.51 -16.49
CA LYS A 132 4.26 -0.29 -17.41
C LYS A 132 4.94 -1.46 -16.68
N ASP A 133 4.93 -2.62 -17.35
CA ASP A 133 5.49 -3.87 -16.85
C ASP A 133 4.89 -4.39 -15.53
N ALA A 134 3.66 -3.99 -15.20
CA ALA A 134 2.91 -4.55 -14.09
C ALA A 134 2.79 -6.09 -14.20
N PRO A 135 2.99 -6.83 -13.09
CA PRO A 135 2.72 -8.26 -13.04
C PRO A 135 1.22 -8.56 -13.02
N VAL A 136 0.85 -9.78 -13.36
CA VAL A 136 -0.53 -10.26 -13.27
C VAL A 136 -0.87 -10.63 -11.83
N LEU A 137 -2.07 -10.22 -11.40
CA LEU A 137 -2.68 -10.64 -10.14
C LEU A 137 -3.96 -11.42 -10.44
N LEU A 138 -3.96 -12.69 -10.07
CA LEU A 138 -5.10 -13.60 -10.17
C LEU A 138 -5.78 -13.70 -8.81
N PHE A 139 -7.00 -13.17 -8.71
CA PHE A 139 -7.84 -13.28 -7.52
C PHE A 139 -8.70 -14.54 -7.60
N LEU A 140 -8.62 -15.38 -6.57
CA LEU A 140 -9.38 -16.61 -6.41
C LEU A 140 -10.39 -16.41 -5.27
N PRO A 141 -11.70 -16.48 -5.57
CA PRO A 141 -12.74 -16.11 -4.63
C PRO A 141 -12.92 -17.12 -3.50
N GLY A 142 -13.61 -16.67 -2.45
CA GLY A 142 -14.17 -17.51 -1.40
C GLY A 142 -15.30 -18.42 -1.90
N MET A 143 -16.07 -18.93 -0.94
CA MET A 143 -17.15 -19.89 -1.21
C MET A 143 -18.27 -19.30 -2.08
N ASP A 144 -18.48 -17.98 -2.04
CA ASP A 144 -19.44 -17.26 -2.88
C ASP A 144 -19.13 -17.41 -4.38
N GLY A 145 -17.85 -17.59 -4.74
CA GLY A 145 -17.42 -17.78 -6.13
C GLY A 145 -17.59 -16.55 -7.03
N THR A 146 -18.01 -15.41 -6.51
CA THR A 146 -18.38 -14.25 -7.33
C THR A 146 -17.17 -13.63 -8.04
N GLY A 147 -16.01 -13.63 -7.39
CA GLY A 147 -14.82 -12.91 -7.83
C GLY A 147 -14.84 -11.41 -7.46
N MET A 148 -15.90 -10.93 -6.78
CA MET A 148 -16.05 -9.52 -6.39
C MET A 148 -15.57 -9.23 -4.96
N GLY A 149 -15.10 -10.23 -4.22
CA GLY A 149 -14.56 -10.06 -2.86
C GLY A 149 -13.35 -9.11 -2.74
N LEU A 150 -12.77 -8.69 -3.87
CA LEU A 150 -11.63 -7.76 -3.94
C LEU A 150 -12.06 -6.31 -4.30
N ILE A 151 -13.36 -6.02 -4.37
CA ILE A 151 -13.88 -4.75 -4.92
C ILE A 151 -13.33 -3.49 -4.24
N LEU A 152 -13.11 -3.54 -2.92
CA LEU A 152 -12.54 -2.41 -2.16
C LEU A 152 -11.10 -2.08 -2.57
N HIS A 153 -10.39 -3.04 -3.17
CA HIS A 153 -8.98 -2.93 -3.51
C HIS A 153 -8.71 -2.83 -5.01
N HIS A 154 -9.72 -3.01 -5.87
CA HIS A 154 -9.54 -3.04 -7.33
C HIS A 154 -8.84 -1.79 -7.88
N LYS A 155 -9.22 -0.59 -7.43
CA LYS A 155 -8.60 0.65 -7.91
C LYS A 155 -7.12 0.72 -7.57
N ALA A 156 -6.77 0.49 -6.30
CA ALA A 156 -5.39 0.51 -5.83
C ALA A 156 -4.52 -0.56 -6.52
N LEU A 157 -5.03 -1.80 -6.55
CA LEU A 157 -4.34 -2.94 -7.18
C LEU A 157 -4.19 -2.75 -8.69
N GLY A 158 -5.23 -2.25 -9.35
CA GLY A 158 -5.25 -1.99 -10.79
C GLY A 158 -4.23 -0.95 -11.27
N LYS A 159 -3.68 -0.13 -10.37
CA LYS A 159 -2.54 0.75 -10.70
C LYS A 159 -1.22 0.01 -10.83
N ALA A 160 -1.02 -1.10 -10.12
CA ALA A 160 0.26 -1.82 -10.07
C ALA A 160 0.19 -3.25 -10.64
N PHE A 161 -1.01 -3.76 -10.89
CA PHE A 161 -1.23 -5.13 -11.35
C PHE A 161 -2.20 -5.17 -12.52
N GLU A 162 -1.99 -6.13 -13.42
CA GLU A 162 -3.06 -6.63 -14.29
C GLU A 162 -3.97 -7.56 -13.49
N VAL A 163 -5.05 -7.00 -12.93
CA VAL A 163 -5.98 -7.74 -12.06
C VAL A 163 -6.97 -8.56 -12.89
N ARG A 164 -7.09 -9.85 -12.55
CA ARG A 164 -8.08 -10.78 -13.08
C ARG A 164 -8.72 -11.55 -11.93
N CYS A 165 -10.04 -11.54 -11.87
CA CYS A 165 -10.80 -12.22 -10.84
C CYS A 165 -11.47 -13.45 -11.43
N LEU A 166 -11.35 -14.58 -10.72
CA LEU A 166 -12.04 -15.81 -11.08
C LEU A 166 -13.50 -15.72 -10.62
N HIS A 167 -14.42 -15.94 -11.54
CA HIS A 167 -15.83 -16.14 -11.26
C HIS A 167 -16.17 -17.63 -11.42
N ILE A 168 -16.76 -18.21 -10.38
CA ILE A 168 -17.29 -19.58 -10.33
C ILE A 168 -18.81 -19.43 -10.16
N PRO A 169 -19.60 -19.64 -11.23
CA PRO A 169 -21.05 -19.45 -11.19
C PRO A 169 -21.72 -20.22 -10.05
N VAL A 170 -22.82 -19.66 -9.52
CA VAL A 170 -23.53 -20.20 -8.33
C VAL A 170 -23.89 -21.68 -8.51
N TYR A 171 -24.35 -22.05 -9.69
CA TYR A 171 -24.79 -23.41 -10.01
C TYR A 171 -23.68 -24.29 -10.61
N ASP A 172 -22.45 -23.78 -10.74
CA ASP A 172 -21.33 -24.59 -11.20
C ASP A 172 -21.04 -25.74 -10.23
N ARG A 173 -20.74 -26.90 -10.81
CA ARG A 173 -20.42 -28.14 -10.08
C ARG A 173 -19.06 -28.69 -10.49
N THR A 174 -18.17 -27.83 -10.98
CA THR A 174 -16.80 -28.23 -11.33
C THR A 174 -16.11 -28.74 -10.05
N PRO A 175 -15.53 -29.96 -10.07
CA PRO A 175 -14.81 -30.49 -8.91
C PRO A 175 -13.54 -29.69 -8.65
N PHE A 176 -12.99 -29.81 -7.44
CA PHE A 176 -11.83 -29.01 -7.02
C PHE A 176 -10.63 -29.15 -7.97
N GLU A 177 -10.32 -30.36 -8.41
CA GLU A 177 -9.24 -30.64 -9.36
C GLU A 177 -9.45 -29.95 -10.72
N GLY A 178 -10.70 -29.82 -11.16
CA GLY A 178 -11.05 -29.09 -12.37
C GLY A 178 -10.75 -27.59 -12.23
N LEU A 179 -11.09 -27.01 -11.08
CA LEU A 179 -10.74 -25.61 -10.77
C LEU A 179 -9.22 -25.41 -10.65
N VAL A 180 -8.50 -26.35 -10.03
CA VAL A 180 -7.02 -26.32 -9.96
C VAL A 180 -6.43 -26.32 -11.36
N LYS A 181 -6.93 -27.17 -12.26
CA LYS A 181 -6.46 -27.26 -13.64
C LYS A 181 -6.69 -25.95 -14.41
N LEU A 182 -7.87 -25.34 -14.28
CA LEU A 182 -8.19 -24.05 -14.91
C LEU A 182 -7.21 -22.94 -14.51
N VAL A 183 -6.95 -22.80 -13.20
CA VAL A 183 -6.02 -21.79 -12.69
C VAL A 183 -4.58 -22.12 -13.08
N GLU A 184 -4.18 -23.39 -13.01
CA GLU A 184 -2.85 -23.85 -13.43
C GLU A 184 -2.58 -23.58 -14.91
N GLU A 185 -3.54 -23.83 -15.80
CA GLU A 185 -3.41 -23.51 -17.23
C GLU A 185 -3.18 -22.01 -17.43
N THR A 186 -3.94 -21.18 -16.72
CA THR A 186 -3.76 -19.72 -16.76
C THR A 186 -2.36 -19.32 -16.29
N VAL A 187 -1.91 -19.86 -15.16
CA VAL A 187 -0.56 -19.59 -14.61
C VAL A 187 0.54 -20.01 -15.58
N ARG A 188 0.42 -21.20 -16.20
CA ARG A 188 1.42 -21.70 -17.15
C ARG A 188 1.45 -20.87 -18.43
N LEU A 189 0.31 -20.43 -18.93
CA LEU A 189 0.21 -19.53 -20.08
C LEU A 189 0.88 -18.18 -19.79
N GLU A 190 0.54 -17.55 -18.66
CA GLU A 190 1.16 -16.28 -18.27
C GLU A 190 2.67 -16.41 -18.07
N HIS A 191 3.13 -17.51 -17.47
CA HIS A 191 4.56 -17.77 -17.33
C HIS A 191 5.25 -17.99 -18.67
N ALA A 192 4.62 -18.69 -19.61
CA ALA A 192 5.18 -18.88 -20.95
C ALA A 192 5.29 -17.55 -21.73
N LEU A 193 4.31 -16.66 -21.56
CA LEU A 193 4.31 -15.33 -22.19
C LEU A 193 5.32 -14.38 -21.54
N SER A 194 5.52 -14.46 -20.22
CA SER A 194 6.37 -13.55 -19.46
C SER A 194 7.20 -14.29 -18.38
N PRO A 195 8.20 -15.10 -18.76
CA PRO A 195 8.88 -16.02 -17.83
C PRO A 195 9.69 -15.34 -16.72
N LYS A 196 9.99 -14.04 -16.87
CA LYS A 196 10.74 -13.24 -15.90
C LYS A 196 9.84 -12.45 -14.94
N LYS A 197 8.54 -12.35 -15.23
CA LYS A 197 7.57 -11.63 -14.40
C LYS A 197 6.97 -12.59 -13.37
N PRO A 198 6.86 -12.19 -12.10
CA PRO A 198 6.13 -12.97 -11.11
C PRO A 198 4.63 -12.96 -11.40
N ILE A 199 3.94 -14.01 -10.96
CA ILE A 199 2.48 -14.10 -10.99
C ILE A 199 1.98 -14.11 -9.54
N TYR A 200 1.03 -13.22 -9.25
CA TYR A 200 0.43 -13.10 -7.93
C TYR A 200 -0.87 -13.90 -7.87
N LEU A 201 -0.99 -14.77 -6.86
CA LEU A 201 -2.22 -15.49 -6.56
C LEU A 201 -2.78 -14.96 -5.24
N VAL A 202 -3.92 -14.28 -5.28
CA VAL A 202 -4.63 -13.83 -4.07
C VAL A 202 -5.80 -14.76 -3.84
N GLY A 203 -5.69 -15.63 -2.84
CA GLY A 203 -6.74 -16.58 -2.48
C GLY A 203 -7.49 -16.16 -1.23
N ASP A 204 -8.79 -15.90 -1.37
CA ASP A 204 -9.69 -15.61 -0.26
C ASP A 204 -10.39 -16.90 0.21
N SER A 205 -10.27 -17.25 1.49
CA SER A 205 -10.93 -18.41 2.09
C SER A 205 -10.73 -19.71 1.29
N PHE A 206 -11.77 -20.20 0.60
CA PHE A 206 -11.71 -21.32 -0.35
C PHE A 206 -10.63 -21.13 -1.43
N GLY A 207 -10.53 -19.93 -2.00
CA GLY A 207 -9.51 -19.55 -2.97
C GLY A 207 -8.10 -19.70 -2.43
N GLY A 208 -7.90 -19.63 -1.11
CA GLY A 208 -6.62 -19.91 -0.46
C GLY A 208 -6.16 -21.36 -0.64
N CYS A 209 -7.08 -22.33 -0.53
CA CYS A 209 -6.79 -23.73 -0.84
C CYS A 209 -6.42 -23.92 -2.32
N LEU A 210 -7.12 -23.23 -3.22
CA LEU A 210 -6.88 -23.27 -4.65
C LEU A 210 -5.48 -22.70 -4.99
N SER A 211 -5.13 -21.54 -4.44
CA SER A 211 -3.82 -20.90 -4.59
C SER A 211 -2.69 -21.84 -4.15
N LEU A 212 -2.82 -22.47 -2.97
CA LEU A 212 -1.82 -23.40 -2.45
C LEU A 212 -1.68 -24.66 -3.32
N ALA A 213 -2.80 -25.22 -3.81
CA ALA A 213 -2.78 -26.38 -4.69
C ALA A 213 -2.08 -26.07 -6.03
N VAL A 214 -2.38 -24.91 -6.64
CA VAL A 214 -1.75 -24.46 -7.88
C VAL A 214 -0.25 -24.22 -7.67
N ALA A 215 0.12 -23.56 -6.57
CA ALA A 215 1.51 -23.29 -6.25
C ALA A 215 2.32 -24.58 -6.00
N ALA A 216 1.73 -25.57 -5.32
CA ALA A 216 2.36 -26.87 -5.10
C ALA A 216 2.63 -27.65 -6.39
N ARG A 217 1.76 -27.51 -7.40
CA ARG A 217 1.90 -28.16 -8.71
C ARG A 217 2.89 -27.47 -9.65
N ASN A 218 3.24 -26.21 -9.36
CA ASN A 218 4.09 -25.38 -10.20
C ASN A 218 5.29 -24.79 -9.42
N PRO A 219 6.12 -25.63 -8.75
CA PRO A 219 7.16 -25.15 -7.83
C PRO A 219 8.32 -24.40 -8.51
N THR A 220 8.44 -24.48 -9.84
CA THR A 220 9.47 -23.79 -10.62
C THR A 220 9.03 -22.44 -11.14
N ILE A 221 7.71 -22.15 -11.15
CA ILE A 221 7.16 -20.87 -11.58
C ILE A 221 7.30 -19.87 -10.43
N ASP A 222 7.67 -18.65 -10.78
CA ASP A 222 7.84 -17.56 -9.81
C ASP A 222 6.48 -17.03 -9.34
N LEU A 223 5.95 -17.64 -8.28
CA LEU A 223 4.66 -17.31 -7.68
C LEU A 223 4.81 -16.54 -6.37
N VAL A 224 3.98 -15.51 -6.22
CA VAL A 224 3.73 -14.84 -4.93
C VAL A 224 2.29 -15.14 -4.53
N VAL A 225 2.12 -15.86 -3.42
CA VAL A 225 0.83 -16.34 -2.94
C VAL A 225 0.41 -15.52 -1.73
N ILE A 226 -0.76 -14.89 -1.79
CA ILE A 226 -1.34 -14.11 -0.70
C ILE A 226 -2.65 -14.81 -0.30
N LEU A 227 -2.77 -15.15 0.97
CA LEU A 227 -3.88 -15.93 1.51
C LEU A 227 -4.64 -15.09 2.53
N ALA A 228 -5.90 -14.78 2.28
CA ALA A 228 -6.78 -14.15 3.26
C ALA A 228 -7.64 -15.25 3.90
N ASN A 229 -7.52 -15.44 5.21
CA ASN A 229 -8.27 -16.43 6.01
C ASN A 229 -8.43 -17.79 5.33
N PRO A 230 -7.32 -18.44 4.88
CA PRO A 230 -7.40 -19.61 4.02
C PRO A 230 -8.17 -20.75 4.68
N ALA A 231 -9.10 -21.36 3.95
CA ALA A 231 -9.95 -22.43 4.45
C ALA A 231 -9.23 -23.79 4.59
N THR A 232 -7.91 -23.81 4.59
CA THR A 232 -7.10 -25.02 4.82
C THR A 232 -7.34 -25.62 6.22
N SER A 233 -7.83 -24.82 7.17
CA SER A 233 -8.31 -25.25 8.49
C SER A 233 -9.77 -25.67 8.54
N PHE A 234 -10.48 -25.80 7.41
CA PHE A 234 -11.93 -26.05 7.41
C PHE A 234 -12.35 -27.26 8.27
N GLY A 235 -11.56 -28.33 8.32
CA GLY A 235 -11.83 -29.50 9.19
C GLY A 235 -11.82 -29.19 10.70
N ARG A 236 -11.27 -28.03 11.10
CA ARG A 236 -11.25 -27.49 12.47
C ARG A 236 -12.19 -26.28 12.62
N SER A 237 -13.08 -26.05 11.66
CA SER A 237 -14.05 -24.95 11.70
C SER A 237 -14.91 -25.02 12.95
N GLN A 238 -15.20 -23.87 13.54
CA GLN A 238 -16.12 -23.74 14.69
C GLN A 238 -17.56 -24.13 14.30
N LEU A 239 -17.87 -24.10 13.00
CA LEU A 239 -19.16 -24.46 12.43
C LEU A 239 -19.31 -25.96 12.13
N GLN A 240 -18.27 -26.77 12.37
CA GLN A 240 -18.31 -28.23 12.14
C GLN A 240 -19.55 -28.92 12.75
N PRO A 241 -19.97 -28.63 14.00
CA PRO A 241 -21.15 -29.26 14.60
C PRO A 241 -22.46 -28.94 13.87
N LEU A 242 -22.51 -27.83 13.11
CA LEU A 242 -23.72 -27.39 12.42
C LEU A 242 -23.91 -28.10 11.08
N PHE A 243 -22.85 -28.54 10.40
CA PHE A 243 -22.97 -29.10 9.05
C PHE A 243 -23.87 -30.35 8.94
N PRO A 244 -23.82 -31.33 9.87
CA PRO A 244 -24.75 -32.47 9.83
C PRO A 244 -26.22 -32.05 10.04
N ILE A 245 -26.45 -31.01 10.86
CA ILE A 245 -27.79 -30.46 11.11
C ILE A 245 -28.29 -29.78 9.83
N LEU A 246 -27.45 -28.98 9.17
CA LEU A 246 -27.76 -28.34 7.90
C LEU A 246 -28.13 -29.39 6.84
N GLU A 247 -27.39 -30.49 6.73
CA GLU A 247 -27.73 -31.59 5.80
C GLU A 247 -29.08 -32.25 6.12
N ALA A 248 -29.47 -32.31 7.39
CA ALA A 248 -30.70 -32.98 7.85
C ALA A 248 -31.92 -32.06 8.00
N MET A 249 -31.77 -30.72 7.88
CA MET A 249 -32.86 -29.76 8.13
C MET A 249 -33.97 -29.82 7.06
N PRO A 250 -35.26 -29.65 7.43
CA PRO A 250 -36.37 -29.53 6.49
C PRO A 250 -36.30 -28.23 5.67
N ASP A 251 -36.68 -28.26 4.40
CA ASP A 251 -36.59 -27.15 3.42
C ASP A 251 -37.08 -25.79 3.93
N ILE A 252 -38.11 -25.77 4.78
CA ILE A 252 -38.74 -24.57 5.33
C ILE A 252 -37.79 -23.74 6.23
N LEU A 253 -36.86 -24.39 6.93
CA LEU A 253 -35.91 -23.70 7.83
C LEU A 253 -34.61 -23.30 7.13
N HIS A 254 -34.43 -23.69 5.86
CA HIS A 254 -33.21 -23.40 5.10
C HIS A 254 -33.09 -21.95 4.68
N THR A 255 -34.22 -21.26 4.51
CA THR A 255 -34.26 -19.84 4.16
C THR A 255 -33.57 -18.98 5.22
N SER A 256 -33.49 -19.42 6.49
CA SER A 256 -32.86 -18.70 7.59
C SER A 256 -31.35 -18.90 7.70
N ILE A 257 -30.79 -19.94 7.07
CA ILE A 257 -29.37 -20.32 7.20
C ILE A 257 -28.43 -19.27 6.58
N PRO A 258 -28.67 -18.76 5.35
CA PRO A 258 -27.84 -17.70 4.79
C PRO A 258 -27.83 -16.42 5.65
N TYR A 259 -28.94 -16.10 6.30
CA TYR A 259 -29.01 -14.98 7.26
C TYR A 259 -28.22 -15.25 8.54
N LEU A 260 -28.21 -16.48 9.05
CA LEU A 260 -27.38 -16.83 10.20
C LEU A 260 -25.89 -16.80 9.84
N LEU A 261 -25.53 -17.26 8.63
CA LEU A 261 -24.16 -17.20 8.12
C LEU A 261 -23.70 -15.75 7.89
N SER A 262 -24.61 -14.81 7.59
CA SER A 262 -24.25 -13.40 7.40
C SER A 262 -23.61 -12.77 8.64
N PHE A 263 -23.99 -13.21 9.84
CA PHE A 263 -23.40 -12.74 11.10
C PHE A 263 -22.00 -13.30 11.37
N VAL A 264 -21.62 -14.36 10.65
CA VAL A 264 -20.36 -15.09 10.84
C VAL A 264 -19.38 -14.80 9.70
N MET A 265 -19.88 -14.37 8.53
CA MET A 265 -19.06 -14.05 7.35
C MET A 265 -18.12 -12.86 7.54
N GLY A 266 -18.49 -11.85 8.33
CA GLY A 266 -17.60 -10.72 8.61
C GLY A 266 -18.14 -9.82 9.70
N ASP A 267 -17.31 -8.89 10.18
CA ASP A 267 -17.70 -7.92 11.21
C ASP A 267 -18.52 -6.78 10.57
N PRO A 268 -19.84 -6.66 10.88
CA PRO A 268 -20.68 -5.66 10.23
C PRO A 268 -20.25 -4.22 10.52
N THR A 269 -19.66 -3.98 11.70
CA THR A 269 -19.16 -2.65 12.07
C THR A 269 -17.97 -2.28 11.20
N LYS A 270 -17.04 -3.21 10.98
CA LYS A 270 -15.91 -3.02 10.07
C LYS A 270 -16.37 -2.82 8.62
N MET A 271 -17.33 -3.61 8.14
CA MET A 271 -17.90 -3.43 6.79
C MET A 271 -18.52 -2.04 6.59
N ALA A 272 -19.20 -1.52 7.61
CA ALA A 272 -19.84 -0.20 7.54
C ALA A 272 -18.87 0.98 7.68
N MET A 273 -17.67 0.74 8.22
CA MET A 273 -16.65 1.76 8.45
C MET A 273 -15.77 2.05 7.23
N VAL A 274 -15.82 1.23 6.17
CA VAL A 274 -14.93 1.32 4.99
C VAL A 274 -14.85 2.70 4.34
N ASN A 275 -15.95 3.47 4.33
CA ASN A 275 -16.00 4.82 3.75
C ASN A 275 -16.07 5.94 4.80
N VAL A 276 -15.88 5.61 6.08
CA VAL A 276 -15.97 6.58 7.18
C VAL A 276 -14.61 7.22 7.37
N GLU A 277 -14.52 8.53 7.14
CA GLU A 277 -13.27 9.25 7.31
C GLU A 277 -12.85 9.31 8.78
N ASN A 278 -11.61 8.92 9.06
CA ASN A 278 -11.08 8.88 10.42
C ASN A 278 -10.96 10.27 11.09
N ARG A 279 -10.86 11.35 10.30
CA ARG A 279 -10.78 12.74 10.82
C ARG A 279 -12.12 13.30 11.30
N LEU A 280 -13.23 12.60 11.04
CA LEU A 280 -14.54 13.07 11.46
C LEU A 280 -14.66 13.04 13.00
N PRO A 281 -15.36 14.03 13.60
CA PRO A 281 -15.72 13.99 15.01
C PRO A 281 -16.41 12.66 15.37
N PRO A 282 -16.23 12.13 16.59
CA PRO A 282 -16.79 10.83 17.00
C PRO A 282 -18.30 10.66 16.72
N VAL A 283 -19.09 11.72 16.94
CA VAL A 283 -20.53 11.71 16.67
C VAL A 283 -20.83 11.53 15.18
N GLN A 284 -20.13 12.26 14.30
CA GLN A 284 -20.32 12.15 12.86
C GLN A 284 -19.87 10.79 12.31
N ARG A 285 -18.79 10.21 12.87
CA ARG A 285 -18.37 8.84 12.56
C ARG A 285 -19.45 7.83 12.91
N TYR A 286 -20.01 7.93 14.11
CA TYR A 286 -21.10 7.06 14.54
C TYR A 286 -22.34 7.19 13.64
N GLU A 287 -22.74 8.41 13.30
CA GLU A 287 -23.87 8.65 12.39
C GLU A 287 -23.64 8.06 11.00
N GLN A 288 -22.45 8.24 10.43
CA GLN A 288 -22.12 7.70 9.12
C GLN A 288 -22.06 6.17 9.13
N MET A 289 -21.43 5.57 10.15
CA MET A 289 -21.43 4.12 10.34
C MET A 289 -22.86 3.57 10.47
N SER A 290 -23.72 4.22 11.27
CA SER A 290 -25.12 3.82 11.44
C SER A 290 -25.90 3.88 10.13
N ARG A 291 -25.69 4.94 9.33
CA ARG A 291 -26.25 5.06 7.98
C ARG A 291 -25.76 3.95 7.05
N SER A 292 -24.46 3.65 7.05
CA SER A 292 -23.87 2.57 6.26
C SER A 292 -24.41 1.20 6.66
N LEU A 293 -24.48 0.89 7.95
CA LEU A 293 -25.10 -0.35 8.48
C LEU A 293 -26.55 -0.49 8.03
N SER A 294 -27.34 0.58 8.19
CA SER A 294 -28.74 0.60 7.76
C SER A 294 -28.88 0.36 6.25
N GLY A 295 -27.92 0.86 5.47
CA GLY A 295 -27.84 0.65 4.03
C GLY A 295 -27.52 -0.79 3.61
N LEU A 296 -26.96 -1.62 4.50
CA LEU A 296 -26.69 -3.04 4.24
C LEU A 296 -27.90 -3.95 4.49
N LEU A 297 -28.85 -3.53 5.34
CA LEU A 297 -30.04 -4.32 5.67
C LEU A 297 -30.86 -4.81 4.46
N PRO A 298 -31.10 -3.99 3.41
CA PRO A 298 -31.81 -4.44 2.22
C PRO A 298 -31.09 -5.55 1.44
N TYR A 299 -29.79 -5.78 1.71
CA TYR A 299 -29.00 -6.77 1.01
C TYR A 299 -28.99 -8.16 1.67
N LEU A 300 -29.40 -8.25 2.94
CA LEU A 300 -29.48 -9.52 3.68
C LEU A 300 -30.26 -10.61 2.92
N PRO A 301 -31.40 -10.32 2.26
CA PRO A 301 -32.12 -11.34 1.49
C PRO A 301 -31.35 -11.88 0.28
N TYR A 302 -30.47 -11.10 -0.34
CA TYR A 302 -29.73 -11.58 -1.52
C TYR A 302 -28.63 -12.58 -1.15
N LEU A 303 -28.26 -12.70 0.13
CA LEU A 303 -27.28 -13.70 0.57
C LEU A 303 -27.75 -15.13 0.30
N SER A 304 -29.07 -15.38 0.37
CA SER A 304 -29.63 -16.69 -0.01
C SER A 304 -29.53 -16.98 -1.51
N ASP A 305 -29.42 -15.94 -2.34
CA ASP A 305 -29.28 -16.10 -3.80
C ASP A 305 -27.83 -16.38 -4.21
N ILE A 306 -26.86 -15.90 -3.42
CA ILE A 306 -25.42 -16.17 -3.63
C ILE A 306 -25.10 -17.64 -3.34
N ILE A 307 -25.65 -18.18 -2.25
CA ILE A 307 -25.44 -19.59 -1.87
C ILE A 307 -26.79 -20.25 -1.55
N PRO A 308 -27.56 -20.65 -2.59
CA PRO A 308 -28.78 -21.44 -2.41
C PRO A 308 -28.50 -22.77 -1.71
N LYS A 309 -29.51 -23.40 -1.10
CA LYS A 309 -29.38 -24.64 -0.33
C LYS A 309 -28.55 -25.73 -1.02
N ASP A 310 -28.95 -26.14 -2.23
CA ASP A 310 -28.28 -27.23 -2.94
C ASP A 310 -26.84 -26.87 -3.33
N THR A 311 -26.60 -25.58 -3.55
CA THR A 311 -25.26 -25.04 -3.77
C THR A 311 -24.45 -25.04 -2.48
N LEU A 312 -25.02 -24.69 -1.33
CA LEU A 312 -24.33 -24.71 -0.04
C LEU A 312 -23.75 -26.10 0.26
N LEU A 313 -24.57 -27.15 0.15
CA LEU A 313 -24.13 -28.53 0.41
C LEU A 313 -23.01 -28.96 -0.54
N TRP A 314 -23.13 -28.61 -1.82
CA TRP A 314 -22.06 -28.84 -2.79
C TRP A 314 -20.77 -28.10 -2.42
N LYS A 315 -20.87 -26.82 -2.07
CA LYS A 315 -19.73 -25.97 -1.72
C LYS A 315 -19.04 -26.44 -0.43
N LEU A 316 -19.77 -26.95 0.57
CA LEU A 316 -19.18 -27.54 1.77
C LEU A 316 -18.36 -28.81 1.45
N LYS A 317 -18.87 -29.68 0.56
CA LYS A 317 -18.12 -30.85 0.07
C LYS A 317 -16.89 -30.44 -0.72
N LEU A 318 -17.03 -29.43 -1.58
CA LEU A 318 -15.94 -28.86 -2.35
C LEU A 318 -14.85 -28.28 -1.43
N LEU A 319 -15.23 -27.55 -0.38
CA LEU A 319 -14.33 -26.95 0.61
C LEU A 319 -13.57 -28.03 1.40
N LYS A 320 -14.25 -29.10 1.81
CA LYS A 320 -13.62 -30.26 2.45
C LYS A 320 -12.57 -30.91 1.54
N SER A 321 -12.91 -31.14 0.27
CA SER A 321 -11.96 -31.68 -0.72
C SER A 321 -10.76 -30.74 -0.92
N ALA A 322 -11.02 -29.44 -1.08
CA ALA A 322 -10.00 -28.41 -1.28
C ALA A 322 -9.00 -28.34 -0.11
N ALA A 323 -9.52 -28.31 1.13
CA ALA A 323 -8.68 -28.28 2.32
C ALA A 323 -7.81 -29.55 2.43
N ALA A 324 -8.37 -30.73 2.19
CA ALA A 324 -7.61 -31.98 2.20
C ALA A 324 -6.53 -32.00 1.11
N TYR A 325 -6.87 -31.59 -0.11
CA TYR A 325 -5.96 -31.55 -1.25
C TYR A 325 -4.78 -30.61 -1.00
N ALA A 326 -5.05 -29.38 -0.55
CA ALA A 326 -4.01 -28.39 -0.26
C ALA A 326 -3.11 -28.85 0.89
N ASN A 327 -3.69 -29.35 1.99
CA ASN A 327 -2.93 -29.80 3.16
C ASN A 327 -1.95 -30.92 2.86
N SER A 328 -2.35 -31.89 2.03
CA SER A 328 -1.47 -33.00 1.64
C SER A 328 -0.24 -32.58 0.81
N ARG A 329 -0.19 -31.33 0.32
CA ARG A 329 0.83 -30.85 -0.63
C ARG A 329 1.58 -29.58 -0.20
N LEU A 330 1.39 -29.10 1.03
CA LEU A 330 2.05 -27.88 1.52
C LEU A 330 3.59 -27.94 1.38
N HIS A 331 4.18 -29.11 1.59
CA HIS A 331 5.63 -29.35 1.47
C HIS A 331 6.19 -29.07 0.06
N ALA A 332 5.35 -29.16 -0.98
CA ALA A 332 5.73 -28.92 -2.37
C ALA A 332 5.65 -27.43 -2.75
N VAL A 333 5.03 -26.57 -1.92
CA VAL A 333 4.93 -25.14 -2.19
C VAL A 333 6.31 -24.48 -2.00
N LYS A 334 6.87 -23.99 -3.12
CA LYS A 334 8.12 -23.21 -3.14
C LYS A 334 7.91 -21.70 -3.31
N ALA A 335 6.66 -21.29 -3.54
CA ALA A 335 6.26 -19.91 -3.67
C ALA A 335 6.57 -19.09 -2.41
N GLU A 336 6.70 -17.78 -2.58
CA GLU A 336 6.67 -16.83 -1.48
C GLU A 336 5.22 -16.67 -1.01
N VAL A 337 4.95 -16.92 0.27
CA VAL A 337 3.59 -16.92 0.83
C VAL A 337 3.41 -15.82 1.87
N LEU A 338 2.32 -15.08 1.78
CA LEU A 338 1.86 -14.12 2.78
C LEU A 338 0.47 -14.54 3.26
N VAL A 339 0.32 -14.81 4.56
CA VAL A 339 -0.96 -15.15 5.18
C VAL A 339 -1.49 -13.94 5.95
N LEU A 340 -2.72 -13.56 5.67
CA LEU A 340 -3.49 -12.54 6.36
C LEU A 340 -4.56 -13.27 7.17
N ALA A 341 -4.48 -13.18 8.50
CA ALA A 341 -5.34 -13.91 9.41
C ALA A 341 -6.13 -12.96 10.29
N SER A 342 -7.44 -13.19 10.36
CA SER A 342 -8.38 -12.42 11.17
C SER A 342 -8.50 -12.97 12.59
N GLY A 343 -8.60 -12.08 13.57
CA GLY A 343 -8.74 -12.44 14.99
C GLY A 343 -10.18 -12.71 15.43
N LYS A 344 -11.18 -12.12 14.76
CA LYS A 344 -12.62 -12.36 14.99
C LYS A 344 -13.24 -13.23 13.89
N ASP A 345 -12.45 -14.13 13.32
CA ASP A 345 -12.96 -15.13 12.38
C ASP A 345 -13.74 -16.22 13.12
N TYR A 346 -15.06 -16.16 13.03
CA TYR A 346 -15.95 -17.15 13.63
C TYR A 346 -16.24 -18.33 12.71
N MET A 347 -15.75 -18.32 11.46
CA MET A 347 -15.93 -19.43 10.51
C MET A 347 -14.82 -20.46 10.65
N VAL A 348 -13.57 -20.02 10.68
CA VAL A 348 -12.38 -20.89 10.77
C VAL A 348 -11.37 -20.31 11.76
N PRO A 349 -10.54 -21.16 12.41
CA PRO A 349 -9.54 -20.67 13.37
C PRO A 349 -8.35 -20.05 12.63
N SER A 350 -8.54 -18.86 12.05
CA SER A 350 -7.58 -18.21 11.15
C SER A 350 -6.23 -17.89 11.80
N GLY A 351 -6.21 -17.49 13.07
CA GLY A 351 -4.97 -17.29 13.83
C GLY A 351 -4.13 -18.56 13.96
N ASP A 352 -4.73 -19.64 14.47
CA ASP A 352 -4.06 -20.95 14.60
C ASP A 352 -3.63 -21.51 13.25
N GLU A 353 -4.45 -21.29 12.22
CA GLU A 353 -4.16 -21.74 10.88
C GLU A 353 -2.96 -21.02 10.27
N ALA A 354 -2.85 -19.71 10.46
CA ALA A 354 -1.71 -18.95 9.99
C ALA A 354 -0.41 -19.39 10.68
N GLN A 355 -0.45 -19.68 11.98
CA GLN A 355 0.69 -20.25 12.69
C GLN A 355 1.08 -21.64 12.14
N ARG A 356 0.09 -22.50 11.88
CA ARG A 356 0.33 -23.82 11.29
C ARG A 356 0.95 -23.73 9.90
N LEU A 357 0.42 -22.84 9.04
CA LEU A 357 0.95 -22.61 7.70
C LEU A 357 2.37 -22.02 7.75
N LYS A 358 2.63 -21.07 8.64
CA LYS A 358 3.97 -20.51 8.89
C LYS A 358 4.99 -21.60 9.25
N ASN A 359 4.59 -22.59 10.04
CA ASN A 359 5.45 -23.70 10.44
C ASN A 359 5.61 -24.76 9.34
N SER A 360 4.65 -24.87 8.41
CA SER A 360 4.62 -25.91 7.38
C SER A 360 5.23 -25.47 6.05
N LEU A 361 5.21 -24.18 5.75
CA LEU A 361 5.65 -23.60 4.48
C LEU A 361 7.05 -22.99 4.62
N GLN A 362 7.89 -23.17 3.60
CA GLN A 362 9.29 -22.74 3.64
C GLN A 362 9.46 -21.21 3.66
N ASN A 363 8.63 -20.46 2.92
CA ASN A 363 8.78 -19.02 2.75
C ASN A 363 7.46 -18.30 3.04
N CYS A 364 7.02 -18.37 4.31
CA CYS A 364 5.74 -17.84 4.74
C CYS A 364 5.92 -16.63 5.66
N THR A 365 5.22 -15.53 5.40
CA THR A 365 5.07 -14.38 6.30
C THR A 365 3.62 -14.33 6.78
N VAL A 366 3.38 -13.91 8.03
CA VAL A 366 2.02 -13.81 8.60
C VAL A 366 1.76 -12.39 9.09
N ARG A 367 0.53 -11.92 8.90
CA ARG A 367 -0.05 -10.70 9.48
C ARG A 367 -1.38 -11.03 10.15
N HIS A 368 -1.56 -10.57 11.39
CA HIS A 368 -2.76 -10.85 12.16
C HIS A 368 -3.60 -9.58 12.36
N PHE A 369 -4.79 -9.58 11.77
CA PHE A 369 -5.79 -8.51 11.81
C PHE A 369 -6.74 -8.81 12.97
N LYS A 370 -6.35 -8.39 14.17
CA LYS A 370 -7.00 -8.80 15.44
C LYS A 370 -8.50 -8.50 15.46
N ASP A 371 -8.90 -7.38 14.88
CA ASP A 371 -10.27 -6.86 14.99
C ASP A 371 -11.17 -7.17 13.79
N ASN A 372 -10.65 -7.90 12.79
CA ASN A 372 -11.37 -8.24 11.56
C ASN A 372 -12.03 -9.62 11.63
N GLY A 373 -13.08 -9.81 10.83
CA GLY A 373 -13.82 -11.05 10.63
C GLY A 373 -13.34 -11.86 9.42
N HIS A 374 -14.13 -12.84 8.98
CA HIS A 374 -13.72 -13.79 7.94
C HIS A 374 -13.54 -13.14 6.55
N THR A 375 -14.39 -12.19 6.16
CA THR A 375 -14.29 -11.43 4.90
C THR A 375 -13.33 -10.24 5.01
N LEU A 376 -12.06 -10.50 5.34
CA LEU A 376 -11.05 -9.48 5.60
C LEU A 376 -10.94 -8.41 4.47
N LEU A 377 -11.08 -8.82 3.20
CA LEU A 377 -10.95 -7.95 2.03
C LEU A 377 -12.19 -7.09 1.73
N LEU A 378 -13.26 -7.25 2.51
CA LEU A 378 -14.49 -6.46 2.45
C LEU A 378 -14.71 -5.61 3.71
N GLU A 379 -13.73 -5.57 4.61
CA GLU A 379 -13.82 -4.89 5.89
C GLU A 379 -12.87 -3.69 5.98
N ASP A 380 -13.20 -2.73 6.85
CA ASP A 380 -12.31 -1.61 7.15
C ASP A 380 -11.00 -2.08 7.82
N GLY A 381 -9.90 -1.43 7.45
CA GLY A 381 -8.55 -1.78 7.84
C GLY A 381 -7.51 -1.34 6.82
N ILE A 382 -6.31 -1.89 6.94
CA ILE A 382 -5.20 -1.57 6.02
C ILE A 382 -5.42 -2.28 4.68
N GLY A 383 -5.46 -1.50 3.59
CA GLY A 383 -5.71 -2.01 2.25
C GLY A 383 -4.67 -3.01 1.76
N LEU A 384 -5.08 -3.98 0.93
CA LEU A 384 -4.22 -5.07 0.46
C LEU A 384 -2.94 -4.57 -0.24
N MET A 385 -3.03 -3.50 -1.05
CA MET A 385 -1.85 -2.90 -1.68
C MET A 385 -0.81 -2.45 -0.65
N THR A 386 -1.26 -1.77 0.41
CA THR A 386 -0.42 -1.31 1.51
C THR A 386 0.25 -2.47 2.24
N VAL A 387 -0.49 -3.56 2.48
CA VAL A 387 0.05 -4.79 3.07
C VAL A 387 1.15 -5.39 2.17
N ILE A 388 0.92 -5.49 0.86
CA ILE A 388 1.91 -6.01 -0.10
C ILE A 388 3.17 -5.13 -0.13
N LYS A 389 3.02 -3.80 -0.10
CA LYS A 389 4.13 -2.84 -0.05
C LYS A 389 4.91 -2.94 1.25
N GLY A 390 4.23 -2.91 2.40
CA GLY A 390 4.83 -2.96 3.73
C GLY A 390 5.62 -4.25 3.97
N THR A 391 5.04 -5.38 3.57
CA THR A 391 5.70 -6.69 3.62
C THR A 391 6.76 -6.91 2.55
N CYS A 392 7.06 -5.89 1.73
CA CYS A 392 8.08 -5.92 0.69
C CYS A 392 7.86 -7.03 -0.37
N LYS A 393 6.61 -7.43 -0.63
CA LYS A 393 6.26 -8.52 -1.57
C LYS A 393 6.04 -8.03 -2.99
N TYR A 394 5.78 -6.74 -3.19
CA TYR A 394 5.64 -6.18 -4.54
C TYR A 394 6.98 -6.17 -5.28
N ARG A 395 7.00 -6.76 -6.48
CA ARG A 395 8.14 -6.81 -7.40
C ARG A 395 7.66 -7.08 -8.82
N ARG A 396 8.31 -6.47 -9.82
CA ARG A 396 8.01 -6.66 -11.25
C ARG A 396 8.91 -7.71 -11.91
N SER A 397 9.88 -8.26 -11.17
CA SER A 397 10.82 -9.27 -11.64
C SER A 397 11.11 -10.33 -10.57
N ARG A 398 11.83 -11.38 -10.94
CA ARG A 398 12.20 -12.50 -10.05
C ARG A 398 12.88 -12.07 -8.74
N ARG A 399 13.63 -10.97 -8.74
CA ARG A 399 14.25 -10.43 -7.53
C ARG A 399 13.72 -9.02 -7.31
N ARG A 400 13.30 -8.73 -6.08
CA ARG A 400 12.88 -7.38 -5.71
C ARG A 400 14.04 -6.40 -5.81
N ASN A 401 13.78 -5.26 -6.43
CA ASN A 401 14.66 -4.10 -6.47
C ASN A 401 13.97 -2.93 -5.76
N GLY A 402 14.51 -2.51 -4.61
CA GLY A 402 13.91 -1.44 -3.78
C GLY A 402 13.83 -0.05 -4.41
N ILE A 403 14.35 0.14 -5.63
CA ILE A 403 14.22 1.36 -6.42
C ILE A 403 13.21 1.17 -7.54
N SER A 404 13.46 0.23 -8.45
CA SER A 404 12.57 0.05 -9.61
C SER A 404 11.24 -0.58 -9.23
N ASP A 405 11.15 -1.39 -8.19
CA ASP A 405 9.87 -1.94 -7.74
C ASP A 405 9.17 -1.04 -6.70
N PHE A 406 9.73 0.12 -6.37
CA PHE A 406 9.13 0.99 -5.38
C PHE A 406 7.87 1.67 -5.92
N LEU A 407 6.78 1.60 -5.15
CA LEU A 407 5.56 2.38 -5.37
C LEU A 407 5.47 3.45 -4.29
N PRO A 408 5.36 4.74 -4.63
CA PRO A 408 5.25 5.80 -3.63
C PRO A 408 3.96 5.69 -2.81
N PRO A 409 3.91 6.32 -1.62
CA PRO A 409 2.73 6.30 -0.77
C PRO A 409 1.53 6.93 -1.48
N SER A 410 0.36 6.31 -1.34
CA SER A 410 -0.92 6.86 -1.77
C SER A 410 -1.40 7.96 -0.81
N MET A 411 -2.42 8.71 -1.22
CA MET A 411 -3.07 9.69 -0.34
C MET A 411 -3.69 9.03 0.90
N THR A 412 -4.27 7.83 0.77
CA THR A 412 -4.85 7.10 1.90
C THR A 412 -3.78 6.62 2.87
N GLU A 413 -2.67 6.09 2.35
CA GLU A 413 -1.51 5.68 3.16
C GLU A 413 -0.90 6.87 3.91
N PHE A 414 -0.78 8.01 3.24
CA PHE A 414 -0.34 9.26 3.84
C PHE A 414 -1.24 9.68 5.00
N LYS A 415 -2.55 9.80 4.77
CA LYS A 415 -3.51 10.17 5.81
C LYS A 415 -3.49 9.17 6.96
N TYR A 416 -3.47 7.87 6.68
CA TYR A 416 -3.45 6.86 7.74
C TYR A 416 -2.17 6.95 8.59
N ALA A 417 -1.00 7.03 7.97
CA ALA A 417 0.27 7.14 8.70
C ALA A 417 0.31 8.40 9.58
N PHE A 418 0.01 9.56 9.00
CA PHE A 418 0.17 10.84 9.70
C PHE A 418 -1.01 11.20 10.62
N ASP A 419 -2.21 10.63 10.41
CA ASP A 419 -3.37 10.89 11.28
C ASP A 419 -3.58 9.82 12.35
N GLN A 420 -3.38 8.54 12.02
CA GLN A 420 -3.70 7.42 12.91
C GLN A 420 -2.47 6.86 13.62
N VAL A 421 -1.37 6.67 12.89
CA VAL A 421 -0.19 5.99 13.43
C VAL A 421 0.62 6.94 14.29
N ILE A 422 0.95 8.12 13.76
CA ILE A 422 1.74 9.13 14.47
C ILE A 422 0.97 10.43 14.76
N GLY A 423 -0.32 10.50 14.45
CA GLY A 423 -1.08 11.75 14.54
C GLY A 423 -1.17 12.33 15.94
N LEU A 424 -1.22 11.49 16.99
CA LEU A 424 -1.14 11.97 18.36
C LEU A 424 0.22 12.59 18.67
N LEU A 425 1.31 11.96 18.21
CA LEU A 425 2.66 12.48 18.36
C LEU A 425 2.80 13.81 17.60
N GLY A 426 2.40 13.85 16.33
CA GLY A 426 2.44 15.06 15.49
C GLY A 426 1.58 16.19 16.03
N PHE A 427 0.41 15.90 16.61
CA PHE A 427 -0.41 16.89 17.31
C PHE A 427 0.30 17.43 18.55
N ALA A 428 0.88 16.53 19.36
CA ALA A 428 1.50 16.84 20.63
C ALA A 428 2.80 17.64 20.45
N THR A 429 3.65 17.27 19.49
CA THR A 429 4.92 17.95 19.22
C THR A 429 4.73 19.12 18.27
N GLY A 430 3.96 18.96 17.19
CA GLY A 430 4.06 19.86 16.04
C GLY A 430 5.48 19.93 15.46
N SER A 431 5.61 20.69 14.38
CA SER A 431 6.90 20.94 13.71
C SER A 431 6.94 22.35 13.14
N THR A 432 8.15 22.88 12.92
CA THR A 432 8.40 24.02 12.04
C THR A 432 9.65 23.76 11.23
N MET A 433 9.55 23.92 9.92
CA MET A 433 10.70 23.86 9.01
C MET A 433 11.18 25.26 8.66
N PHE A 434 12.50 25.43 8.61
CA PHE A 434 13.19 26.58 8.05
C PHE A 434 14.23 26.11 7.04
N SER A 435 14.51 26.93 6.03
CA SER A 435 15.55 26.64 5.05
C SER A 435 16.32 27.90 4.66
N THR A 436 17.57 27.72 4.28
CA THR A 436 18.49 28.79 3.89
C THR A 436 18.50 28.94 2.38
N LEU A 437 18.20 30.14 1.88
CA LEU A 437 18.23 30.48 0.46
C LEU A 437 19.69 30.63 -0.05
N GLU A 438 19.85 30.70 -1.38
CA GLU A 438 21.16 30.87 -2.02
C GLU A 438 21.88 32.17 -1.60
N ASP A 439 21.14 33.22 -1.25
CA ASP A 439 21.66 34.49 -0.72
C ASP A 439 22.04 34.43 0.77
N GLY A 440 21.82 33.30 1.44
CA GLY A 440 22.10 33.08 2.86
C GLY A 440 20.95 33.46 3.80
N LYS A 441 19.82 33.95 3.29
CA LYS A 441 18.65 34.29 4.12
C LYS A 441 17.92 33.03 4.60
N ILE A 442 17.64 32.95 5.89
CA ILE A 442 16.80 31.90 6.47
C ILE A 442 15.33 32.29 6.29
N VAL A 443 14.52 31.36 5.77
CA VAL A 443 13.08 31.53 5.58
C VAL A 443 12.30 30.35 6.16
N LYS A 444 11.04 30.56 6.52
CA LYS A 444 10.13 29.47 6.90
C LYS A 444 9.81 28.60 5.70
N GLY A 445 9.70 27.28 5.91
CA GLY A 445 9.43 26.28 4.88
C GLY A 445 10.70 25.72 4.25
N LEU A 446 10.53 25.01 3.14
CA LEU A 446 11.56 24.24 2.43
C LEU A 446 11.97 24.90 1.09
N ALA A 447 11.78 26.21 0.95
CA ALA A 447 12.13 26.96 -0.26
C ALA A 447 13.63 26.92 -0.61
N GLY A 448 14.51 26.84 0.40
CA GLY A 448 15.95 26.69 0.22
C GLY A 448 16.40 25.28 -0.18
N VAL A 449 15.51 24.28 -0.11
CA VAL A 449 15.83 22.89 -0.49
C VAL A 449 15.54 22.67 -1.98
N PRO A 450 16.47 22.07 -2.76
CA PRO A 450 16.28 21.84 -4.20
C PRO A 450 15.07 20.95 -4.51
N ASN A 451 14.30 21.31 -5.54
CA ASN A 451 13.17 20.51 -6.03
C ASN A 451 13.61 19.28 -6.85
N GLU A 452 14.77 19.36 -7.51
CA GLU A 452 15.28 18.30 -8.37
C GLU A 452 16.49 17.60 -7.74
N GLY A 453 16.51 16.27 -7.84
CA GLY A 453 17.61 15.45 -7.35
C GLY A 453 18.71 15.15 -8.37
N PRO A 454 19.79 14.46 -7.95
CA PRO A 454 19.94 13.85 -6.62
C PRO A 454 20.25 14.87 -5.52
N VAL A 455 19.57 14.74 -4.38
CA VAL A 455 19.81 15.52 -3.16
C VAL A 455 20.16 14.57 -2.03
N LEU A 456 21.18 14.91 -1.24
CA LEU A 456 21.54 14.20 -0.01
C LEU A 456 21.32 15.14 1.19
N LEU A 457 20.27 14.88 1.96
CA LEU A 457 20.00 15.54 3.23
C LEU A 457 20.88 14.88 4.30
N VAL A 458 21.73 15.67 4.97
CA VAL A 458 22.70 15.17 5.95
C VAL A 458 22.52 15.91 7.27
N GLY A 459 22.28 15.19 8.37
CA GLY A 459 22.01 15.82 9.66
C GLY A 459 22.29 14.93 10.86
N TYR A 460 21.96 15.45 12.05
CA TYR A 460 21.98 14.76 13.34
C TYR A 460 20.77 13.85 13.50
N HIS A 461 20.98 12.62 13.98
CA HIS A 461 19.89 11.67 14.24
C HIS A 461 19.39 11.78 15.68
N ASN A 462 18.20 12.33 15.86
CA ASN A 462 17.62 12.44 17.19
C ASN A 462 17.27 11.03 17.74
N LEU A 463 17.11 10.96 19.06
CA LEU A 463 16.75 9.80 19.85
C LEU A 463 15.59 9.04 19.21
N MET A 464 15.85 7.77 18.90
CA MET A 464 14.96 6.83 18.22
C MET A 464 14.48 7.24 16.83
N GLY A 465 15.01 8.31 16.23
CA GLY A 465 14.60 8.78 14.91
C GLY A 465 13.22 9.42 14.85
N LEU A 466 12.75 10.02 15.96
CA LEU A 466 11.40 10.59 16.07
C LEU A 466 11.18 11.81 15.15
N GLU A 467 12.25 12.51 14.78
CA GLU A 467 12.26 13.66 13.88
C GLU A 467 11.90 13.28 12.42
N ILE A 468 12.20 12.04 12.02
CA ILE A 468 12.02 11.57 10.64
C ILE A 468 10.56 11.70 10.20
N PHE A 469 9.62 11.44 11.11
CA PHE A 469 8.21 11.39 10.76
C PHE A 469 7.70 12.75 10.25
N SER A 470 7.86 13.82 11.03
CA SER A 470 7.43 15.16 10.59
C SER A 470 8.28 15.71 9.44
N LEU A 471 9.54 15.28 9.29
CA LEU A 471 10.35 15.62 8.13
C LEU A 471 9.75 15.04 6.84
N VAL A 472 9.42 13.75 6.83
CA VAL A 472 8.80 13.09 5.66
C VAL A 472 7.43 13.68 5.36
N GLU A 473 6.65 14.00 6.39
CA GLU A 473 5.34 14.65 6.24
C GLU A 473 5.46 15.99 5.49
N GLU A 474 6.31 16.90 5.97
CA GLU A 474 6.41 18.25 5.41
C GLU A 474 6.95 18.24 3.97
N PHE A 475 7.93 17.38 3.67
CA PHE A 475 8.45 17.25 2.30
C PHE A 475 7.38 16.78 1.31
N LEU A 476 6.50 15.88 1.73
CA LEU A 476 5.37 15.44 0.91
C LEU A 476 4.31 16.54 0.79
N GLN A 477 3.98 17.27 1.87
CA GLN A 477 2.97 18.33 1.84
C GLN A 477 3.41 19.57 1.07
N GLU A 478 4.61 20.10 1.34
CA GLU A 478 5.08 21.37 0.79
C GLU A 478 5.67 21.20 -0.62
N LYS A 479 6.40 20.10 -0.86
CA LYS A 479 7.17 19.92 -2.10
C LYS A 479 6.67 18.78 -3.00
N ASN A 480 5.77 17.93 -2.51
CA ASN A 480 5.42 16.66 -3.16
C ASN A 480 6.66 15.79 -3.47
N ILE A 481 7.67 15.83 -2.58
CA ILE A 481 8.93 15.10 -2.73
C ILE A 481 8.98 14.00 -1.68
N LEU A 482 9.19 12.76 -2.12
CA LEU A 482 9.41 11.65 -1.20
C LEU A 482 10.90 11.57 -0.81
N VAL A 483 11.17 11.82 0.46
CA VAL A 483 12.50 11.63 1.05
C VAL A 483 12.73 10.15 1.35
N ARG A 484 13.83 9.59 0.85
CA ARG A 484 14.18 8.17 0.96
C ARG A 484 15.25 7.96 2.04
N GLY A 485 14.84 7.45 3.20
CA GLY A 485 15.75 7.15 4.30
C GLY A 485 16.57 5.87 4.09
N VAL A 486 17.79 5.85 4.62
CA VAL A 486 18.58 4.63 4.79
C VAL A 486 18.75 4.34 6.28
N ALA A 487 18.45 3.10 6.71
CA ALA A 487 18.47 2.73 8.12
C ALA A 487 19.17 1.39 8.36
N HIS A 488 19.58 1.13 9.61
CA HIS A 488 20.25 -0.11 9.98
C HIS A 488 19.37 -1.34 9.64
N PRO A 489 19.89 -2.42 9.04
CA PRO A 489 19.08 -3.56 8.58
C PRO A 489 18.23 -4.22 9.68
N GLN A 490 18.69 -4.18 10.93
CA GLN A 490 17.96 -4.74 12.07
C GLN A 490 16.64 -4.00 12.33
N VAL A 491 16.51 -2.71 11.96
CA VAL A 491 15.22 -1.97 12.03
C VAL A 491 14.16 -2.66 11.17
N PHE A 492 14.57 -3.29 10.07
CA PHE A 492 13.69 -4.04 9.16
C PHE A 492 13.45 -5.50 9.62
N GLN A 493 14.08 -5.92 10.71
CA GLN A 493 14.04 -7.30 11.23
C GLN A 493 13.60 -7.39 12.70
N TRP A 494 13.37 -6.25 13.37
CA TRP A 494 13.14 -6.13 14.83
C TRP A 494 11.89 -6.86 15.35
N ASN A 495 11.05 -7.42 14.49
CA ASN A 495 9.88 -8.17 14.92
C ASN A 495 10.24 -9.62 15.27
N SER A 496 10.22 -9.90 16.58
CA SER A 496 10.33 -11.24 17.15
C SER A 496 9.34 -12.23 16.51
N GLU A 497 9.75 -13.49 16.39
CA GLU A 497 8.99 -14.62 15.82
C GLU A 497 7.66 -14.94 16.56
N ARG A 498 7.29 -14.19 17.62
CA ARG A 498 6.13 -14.46 18.49
C ARG A 498 4.97 -13.46 18.39
N SER A 499 5.15 -12.33 17.70
CA SER A 499 4.07 -11.36 17.47
C SER A 499 3.91 -11.12 15.98
N PHE A 500 2.71 -11.36 15.44
CA PHE A 500 2.34 -11.04 14.07
C PHE A 500 1.49 -9.77 14.07
N PRO A 501 2.06 -8.56 14.30
CA PRO A 501 1.25 -7.36 14.27
C PRO A 501 0.54 -7.22 12.92
N GLU A 502 -0.62 -6.57 12.92
CA GLU A 502 -1.36 -6.23 11.71
C GLU A 502 -0.48 -5.47 10.73
N PHE A 503 0.23 -4.47 11.24
CA PHE A 503 1.20 -3.66 10.51
C PHE A 503 2.12 -2.95 11.48
N SER A 504 3.44 -3.00 11.27
CA SER A 504 4.44 -2.42 12.17
C SER A 504 4.99 -1.08 11.67
N THR A 505 5.73 -0.38 12.52
CA THR A 505 6.49 0.81 12.12
C THR A 505 7.47 0.53 10.98
N HIS A 506 8.07 -0.67 10.93
CA HIS A 506 8.91 -1.09 9.82
C HIS A 506 8.12 -1.24 8.50
N ASP A 507 6.90 -1.77 8.55
CA ASP A 507 6.06 -1.86 7.37
C ASP A 507 5.76 -0.45 6.82
N TRP A 508 5.49 0.52 7.70
CA TRP A 508 5.35 1.93 7.31
C TRP A 508 6.63 2.52 6.71
N MET A 509 7.79 2.29 7.32
CA MET A 509 9.07 2.70 6.73
C MET A 509 9.25 2.16 5.32
N SER A 510 8.83 0.91 5.06
CA SER A 510 8.88 0.29 3.73
C SER A 510 7.89 0.93 2.74
N VAL A 511 6.68 1.27 3.18
CA VAL A 511 5.67 2.00 2.38
C VAL A 511 6.19 3.38 1.96
N PHE A 512 6.89 4.07 2.85
CA PHE A 512 7.53 5.37 2.58
C PHE A 512 8.93 5.25 1.95
N GLY A 513 9.37 4.03 1.62
CA GLY A 513 10.53 3.80 0.76
C GLY A 513 11.87 3.79 1.47
N ALA A 514 11.91 3.64 2.79
CA ALA A 514 13.15 3.41 3.51
C ALA A 514 13.84 2.13 3.03
N LEU A 515 15.18 2.15 3.00
CA LEU A 515 15.99 1.01 2.57
C LEU A 515 17.06 0.67 3.63
N PRO A 516 17.52 -0.59 3.69
CA PRO A 516 18.69 -0.93 4.48
C PRO A 516 19.91 -0.13 4.00
N VAL A 517 20.65 0.43 4.95
CA VAL A 517 21.89 1.17 4.67
C VAL A 517 22.94 0.23 4.07
N THR A 518 23.25 0.43 2.80
CA THR A 518 24.33 -0.25 2.08
C THR A 518 24.90 0.68 1.01
N PRO A 519 26.19 0.56 0.64
CA PRO A 519 26.75 1.34 -0.47
C PRO A 519 25.98 1.16 -1.78
N THR A 520 25.45 -0.05 -2.02
CA THR A 520 24.67 -0.36 -3.23
C THR A 520 23.33 0.37 -3.24
N ASN A 521 22.61 0.43 -2.12
CA ASN A 521 21.32 1.14 -2.06
C ASN A 521 21.51 2.64 -2.17
N LEU A 522 22.51 3.21 -1.49
CA LEU A 522 22.84 4.63 -1.60
C LEU A 522 23.24 5.01 -3.04
N PHE A 523 24.09 4.20 -3.68
CA PHE A 523 24.43 4.35 -5.09
C PHE A 523 23.18 4.37 -5.97
N ARG A 524 22.28 3.39 -5.79
CA ARG A 524 21.08 3.28 -6.63
C ARG A 524 20.12 4.47 -6.43
N LEU A 525 19.88 4.89 -5.19
CA LEU A 525 19.05 6.06 -4.88
C LEU A 525 19.56 7.34 -5.53
N LEU A 526 20.87 7.61 -5.43
CA LEU A 526 21.47 8.80 -6.05
C LEU A 526 21.47 8.69 -7.58
N SER A 527 21.68 7.49 -8.13
CA SER A 527 21.59 7.25 -9.58
C SER A 527 20.18 7.46 -10.13
N SER A 528 19.15 7.20 -9.33
CA SER A 528 17.74 7.47 -9.66
C SER A 528 17.31 8.90 -9.35
N LYS A 529 18.26 9.81 -9.08
CA LYS A 529 18.01 11.22 -8.77
C LYS A 529 17.06 11.44 -7.59
N SER A 530 17.08 10.56 -6.60
CA SER A 530 16.21 10.67 -5.42
C SER A 530 16.72 11.72 -4.42
N HIS A 531 15.82 12.20 -3.57
CA HIS A 531 16.15 12.90 -2.32
C HIS A 531 16.40 11.86 -1.24
N VAL A 532 17.61 11.78 -0.73
CA VAL A 532 18.07 10.76 0.21
C VAL A 532 18.32 11.39 1.57
N LEU A 533 17.81 10.76 2.62
CA LEU A 533 18.07 11.15 4.00
C LEU A 533 19.16 10.24 4.58
N LEU A 534 20.24 10.86 5.05
CA LEU A 534 21.39 10.19 5.64
C LEU A 534 21.77 10.83 6.96
N TYR A 535 21.90 9.98 7.98
CA TYR A 535 22.47 10.35 9.27
C TYR A 535 23.84 9.67 9.40
N PRO A 536 24.96 10.40 9.28
CA PRO A 536 26.28 9.77 9.29
C PRO A 536 26.60 9.05 10.60
N GLY A 537 26.15 9.56 11.76
CA GLY A 537 26.32 8.86 13.04
C GLY A 537 25.35 7.69 13.24
N GLY A 538 24.31 7.57 12.42
CA GLY A 538 23.43 6.41 12.37
C GLY A 538 22.86 6.04 13.74
N ALA A 539 22.94 4.75 14.10
CA ALA A 539 22.40 4.25 15.36
C ALA A 539 23.12 4.80 16.61
N ARG A 540 24.35 5.31 16.49
CA ARG A 540 25.11 5.90 17.61
C ARG A 540 24.44 7.15 18.16
N GLU A 541 23.97 7.97 17.24
CA GLU A 541 23.24 9.20 17.51
C GLU A 541 21.81 8.86 17.91
N ALA A 542 21.11 8.01 17.15
CA ALA A 542 19.73 7.62 17.46
C ALA A 542 19.55 6.94 18.83
N LEU A 543 20.62 6.35 19.36
CA LEU A 543 20.66 5.67 20.66
C LEU A 543 21.75 6.27 21.56
N HIS A 544 21.94 7.58 21.47
CA HIS A 544 22.91 8.31 22.29
C HIS A 544 22.69 8.08 23.79
N TYR A 545 23.75 8.28 24.58
CA TYR A 545 23.71 8.12 26.02
C TYR A 545 23.24 9.41 26.71
N LYS A 546 23.05 9.33 28.03
CA LYS A 546 22.65 10.50 28.83
C LYS A 546 23.71 11.60 28.74
N GLY A 547 23.28 12.82 28.44
CA GLY A 547 24.18 13.99 28.32
C GLY A 547 24.86 14.12 26.96
N GLU A 548 24.53 13.25 26.01
CA GLU A 548 25.05 13.27 24.63
C GLU A 548 24.03 13.85 23.63
N GLU A 549 22.94 14.44 24.11
CA GLU A 549 21.94 15.09 23.26
C GLU A 549 22.61 16.10 22.33
N TYR A 550 22.25 16.07 21.05
CA TYR A 550 22.76 16.97 20.02
C TYR A 550 24.26 16.86 19.70
N MET A 551 24.95 15.79 20.12
CA MET A 551 26.34 15.55 19.75
C MET A 551 26.46 14.73 18.46
N LEU A 552 27.39 15.14 17.57
CA LEU A 552 27.63 14.47 16.29
C LEU A 552 28.69 13.38 16.38
N PHE A 553 28.26 12.12 16.30
CA PHE A 553 29.12 10.94 16.35
C PHE A 553 29.38 10.39 14.95
N TRP A 554 29.96 11.20 14.07
CA TRP A 554 30.17 10.81 12.67
C TRP A 554 31.42 9.95 12.47
N PRO A 555 31.45 9.04 11.48
CA PRO A 555 32.61 8.19 11.20
C PRO A 555 33.77 8.99 10.62
N ASP A 556 35.02 8.57 10.87
CA ASP A 556 36.22 9.29 10.43
C ASP A 556 36.35 9.45 8.91
N GLN A 557 35.70 8.57 8.14
CA GLN A 557 35.85 8.50 6.70
C GLN A 557 34.78 9.33 5.95
N PRO A 558 35.16 10.17 4.96
CA PRO A 558 34.23 11.03 4.23
C PRO A 558 33.51 10.32 3.07
N GLU A 559 33.14 9.05 3.23
CA GLU A 559 32.67 8.20 2.12
C GLU A 559 31.36 8.68 1.50
N PHE A 560 30.44 9.25 2.30
CA PHE A 560 29.19 9.81 1.76
C PHE A 560 29.44 11.06 0.90
N VAL A 561 30.46 11.86 1.22
CA VAL A 561 30.84 13.05 0.44
C VAL A 561 31.34 12.62 -0.94
N ARG A 562 32.18 11.58 -0.98
CA ARG A 562 32.69 11.00 -2.23
C ARG A 562 31.55 10.40 -3.05
N MET A 563 30.62 9.71 -2.41
CA MET A 563 29.43 9.18 -3.07
C MET A 563 28.55 10.31 -3.65
N ALA A 564 28.31 11.38 -2.91
CA ALA A 564 27.56 12.54 -3.39
C ALA A 564 28.24 13.19 -4.61
N ALA A 565 29.55 13.43 -4.54
CA ALA A 565 30.34 14.00 -5.63
C ALA A 565 30.29 13.13 -6.90
N ARG A 566 30.33 11.80 -6.75
CA ARG A 566 30.26 10.85 -7.88
C ARG A 566 29.00 11.02 -8.73
N PHE A 567 27.89 11.41 -8.11
CA PHE A 567 26.61 11.63 -8.79
C PHE A 567 26.29 13.10 -9.02
N GLY A 568 27.20 14.01 -8.66
CA GLY A 568 26.94 15.46 -8.65
C GLY A 568 25.75 15.84 -7.77
N ALA A 569 25.50 15.08 -6.69
CA ALA A 569 24.38 15.30 -5.79
C ALA A 569 24.54 16.60 -5.01
N THR A 570 23.43 17.29 -4.77
CA THR A 570 23.44 18.48 -3.90
C THR A 570 23.33 18.03 -2.46
N ILE A 571 24.31 18.36 -1.64
CA ILE A 571 24.28 18.07 -0.20
C ILE A 571 23.56 19.22 0.51
N VAL A 572 22.56 18.92 1.34
CA VAL A 572 21.90 19.90 2.18
C VAL A 572 22.14 19.51 3.64
N PRO A 573 23.05 20.19 4.36
CA PRO A 573 23.19 19.97 5.80
C PRO A 573 21.91 20.42 6.49
N PHE A 574 21.45 19.70 7.50
CA PHE A 574 20.28 20.11 8.28
C PHE A 574 20.41 19.69 9.74
N ALA A 575 19.67 20.40 10.60
CA ALA A 575 19.53 20.08 12.02
C ALA A 575 18.05 19.91 12.38
N ALA A 576 17.78 19.06 13.38
CA ALA A 576 16.48 18.89 14.01
C ALA A 576 16.64 18.98 15.53
N VAL A 577 15.86 19.83 16.19
CA VAL A 577 15.92 20.07 17.64
C VAL A 577 14.52 19.91 18.24
N GLY A 578 14.43 19.29 19.43
CA GLY A 578 13.17 19.10 20.16
C GLY A 578 13.03 17.75 20.87
N GLU A 579 14.02 16.85 20.76
CA GLU A 579 13.96 15.53 21.42
C GLU A 579 13.93 15.63 22.94
N ASP A 580 14.70 16.57 23.49
CA ASP A 580 14.84 16.87 24.91
C ASP A 580 13.57 17.49 25.50
N ASP A 581 12.71 18.08 24.67
CA ASP A 581 11.39 18.56 25.06
C ASP A 581 10.34 17.45 25.07
N LEU A 582 10.57 16.35 24.35
CA LEU A 582 9.60 15.26 24.22
C LEU A 582 9.76 14.24 25.34
N ALA A 583 10.99 13.87 25.65
CA ALA A 583 11.27 12.83 26.63
C ALA A 583 12.57 13.09 27.42
N GLN A 584 12.65 12.48 28.59
CA GLN A 584 13.88 12.34 29.36
C GLN A 584 14.43 10.92 29.19
N LEU A 585 15.69 10.81 28.80
CA LEU A 585 16.42 9.55 28.79
C LEU A 585 16.78 9.14 30.22
N VAL A 586 16.11 8.10 30.74
CA VAL A 586 16.31 7.61 32.13
C VAL A 586 17.08 6.31 32.21
N VAL A 587 17.11 5.52 31.12
CA VAL A 587 17.88 4.29 31.01
C VAL A 587 18.57 4.29 29.65
N ASP A 588 19.90 4.35 29.66
CA ASP A 588 20.72 4.21 28.45
C ASP A 588 21.40 2.84 28.39
N TYR A 589 22.25 2.63 27.39
CA TYR A 589 22.97 1.39 27.19
C TYR A 589 23.79 0.93 28.41
N ASN A 590 24.45 1.86 29.10
CA ASN A 590 25.29 1.56 30.25
C ASN A 590 24.46 1.07 31.43
N ASP A 591 23.24 1.59 31.56
CA ASP A 591 22.28 1.10 32.56
C ASP A 591 21.73 -0.28 32.18
N VAL A 592 21.33 -0.47 30.92
CA VAL A 592 20.79 -1.75 30.43
C VAL A 592 21.79 -2.89 30.62
N ARG A 593 23.08 -2.65 30.33
CA ARG A 593 24.15 -3.64 30.52
C ARG A 593 24.37 -4.06 31.97
N ARG A 594 23.95 -3.25 32.95
CA ARG A 594 24.04 -3.61 34.38
C ARG A 594 22.92 -4.55 34.83
N ILE A 595 21.89 -4.77 34.00
CA ILE A 595 20.77 -5.65 34.32
C ILE A 595 21.17 -7.12 34.07
N PRO A 596 21.17 -7.99 35.09
CA PRO A 596 21.52 -9.40 34.93
C PRO A 596 20.66 -10.10 33.88
N GLY A 597 21.29 -10.86 32.97
CA GLY A 597 20.61 -11.64 31.93
C GLY A 597 20.27 -10.89 30.65
N VAL A 598 20.39 -9.56 30.62
CA VAL A 598 20.08 -8.74 29.43
C VAL A 598 21.15 -8.85 28.35
N GLU A 599 22.40 -9.16 28.70
CA GLU A 599 23.47 -9.39 27.72
C GLU A 599 23.12 -10.47 26.68
N LYS A 600 22.44 -11.54 27.11
CA LYS A 600 21.98 -12.59 26.21
C LYS A 600 20.90 -12.06 25.25
N TYR A 601 19.95 -11.29 25.78
CA TYR A 601 18.89 -10.68 24.98
C TYR A 601 19.42 -9.69 23.94
N ILE A 602 20.35 -8.80 24.33
CA ILE A 602 21.00 -7.86 23.40
C ILE A 602 21.76 -8.64 22.31
N ARG A 603 22.50 -9.68 22.68
CA ARG A 603 23.28 -10.48 21.72
C ARG A 603 22.39 -11.22 20.71
N ASP A 604 21.31 -11.84 21.18
CA ASP A 604 20.36 -12.55 20.33
C ASP A 604 19.66 -11.59 19.36
N THR A 605 19.34 -10.38 19.82
CA THR A 605 18.71 -9.32 19.02
C THR A 605 19.66 -8.66 18.01
N ASN A 606 20.97 -8.65 18.29
CA ASN A 606 22.01 -8.05 17.44
C ASN A 606 22.76 -9.05 16.53
N SER A 607 22.16 -10.20 16.22
CA SER A 607 22.80 -11.28 15.45
C SER A 607 23.21 -10.92 14.01
N VAL A 608 22.63 -9.85 13.44
CA VAL A 608 23.03 -9.33 12.12
C VAL A 608 24.27 -8.45 12.27
N ARG A 609 25.45 -9.00 11.97
CA ARG A 609 26.68 -8.23 11.81
C ARG A 609 26.75 -7.68 10.38
N LEU A 610 26.63 -6.37 10.23
CA LEU A 610 27.09 -5.73 9.00
C LEU A 610 28.60 -5.95 8.86
N ARG A 611 29.08 -6.17 7.63
CA ARG A 611 30.51 -6.13 7.33
C ARG A 611 30.91 -4.65 7.38
N ASP A 612 31.11 -4.17 8.59
CA ASP A 612 31.40 -2.79 8.86
C ASP A 612 32.91 -2.59 8.78
N GLU A 613 33.35 -1.91 7.71
CA GLU A 613 34.73 -1.43 7.58
C GLU A 613 34.89 -0.05 8.25
N SER A 614 33.85 0.48 8.90
CA SER A 614 33.95 1.71 9.67
C SER A 614 34.85 1.50 10.89
N SER A 615 35.73 2.48 11.12
CA SER A 615 36.50 2.64 12.34
C SER A 615 35.88 3.76 13.19
N GLY A 616 36.07 3.72 14.51
CA GLY A 616 35.58 4.77 15.42
C GLY A 616 34.28 4.41 16.14
N GLU A 617 33.63 5.41 16.73
CA GLU A 617 32.48 5.24 17.66
C GLU A 617 31.19 4.71 17.01
N VAL A 618 31.11 4.71 15.68
CA VAL A 618 29.96 4.19 14.91
C VAL A 618 30.08 2.69 14.66
N ALA A 619 31.27 2.12 14.83
CA ALA A 619 31.54 0.70 14.55
C ALA A 619 31.02 -0.21 15.67
N ASN A 620 30.38 -1.33 15.31
CA ASN A 620 29.96 -2.40 16.23
C ASN A 620 28.98 -1.97 17.34
N ILE A 621 28.03 -1.09 17.05
CA ILE A 621 27.00 -0.69 18.02
C ILE A 621 25.98 -1.80 18.21
N GLU A 622 25.76 -2.19 19.47
CA GLU A 622 24.68 -3.09 19.85
C GLU A 622 23.40 -2.27 20.03
N LEU A 623 22.38 -2.52 19.21
CA LEU A 623 21.07 -1.90 19.37
C LEU A 623 20.44 -2.32 20.70
N PHE A 624 19.85 -1.35 21.38
CA PHE A 624 19.09 -1.52 22.62
C PHE A 624 17.85 -0.63 22.56
N ILE A 625 16.88 -0.90 23.45
CA ILE A 625 15.73 -0.01 23.63
C ILE A 625 16.03 0.91 24.82
N PRO A 626 16.13 2.23 24.62
CA PRO A 626 16.31 3.18 25.71
C PRO A 626 15.04 3.29 26.56
N GLY A 627 15.21 3.52 27.86
CA GLY A 627 14.10 3.85 28.76
C GLY A 627 13.84 5.35 28.77
N LEU A 628 12.62 5.74 28.40
CA LEU A 628 12.21 7.14 28.24
C LEU A 628 11.06 7.49 29.19
N LEU A 629 11.14 8.64 29.83
CA LEU A 629 9.99 9.26 30.52
C LEU A 629 9.44 10.41 29.67
N PRO A 630 8.14 10.43 29.34
CA PRO A 630 7.56 11.52 28.57
C PRO A 630 7.57 12.84 29.37
N LYS A 631 7.82 13.95 28.69
CA LYS A 631 7.68 15.33 29.21
C LYS A 631 6.41 15.98 28.63
N ILE A 632 6.05 17.17 29.13
CA ILE A 632 5.07 18.01 28.42
C ILE A 632 5.72 18.40 27.09
N PRO A 633 5.19 17.92 25.94
CA PRO A 633 5.93 17.96 24.70
C PRO A 633 6.10 19.39 24.21
N GLY A 634 7.35 19.73 23.91
CA GLY A 634 7.71 20.94 23.19
C GLY A 634 7.47 20.79 21.68
N ARG A 635 8.24 21.51 20.86
CA ARG A 635 8.11 21.47 19.39
C ARG A 635 9.36 20.91 18.73
N PHE A 636 9.21 20.26 17.58
CA PHE A 636 10.35 20.04 16.69
C PHE A 636 10.61 21.27 15.81
N TYR A 637 11.88 21.64 15.70
CA TYR A 637 12.36 22.69 14.80
C TYR A 637 13.41 22.11 13.87
N TYR A 638 13.34 22.49 12.60
CA TYR A 638 14.28 22.04 11.59
C TYR A 638 14.88 23.23 10.86
N LEU A 639 16.17 23.15 10.57
CA LEU A 639 16.86 24.13 9.75
C LEU A 639 17.65 23.40 8.67
N PHE A 640 17.25 23.59 7.41
CA PHE A 640 18.01 23.16 6.25
C PHE A 640 18.99 24.28 5.86
N GLY A 641 20.28 23.99 5.97
CA GLY A 641 21.36 24.89 5.61
C GLY A 641 21.45 25.14 4.11
N LYS A 642 22.41 25.98 3.71
CA LYS A 642 22.61 26.35 2.31
C LYS A 642 23.01 25.12 1.47
N PRO A 643 22.35 24.85 0.33
CA PRO A 643 22.71 23.72 -0.53
C PRO A 643 24.15 23.78 -1.05
N ILE A 644 24.87 22.66 -0.92
CA ILE A 644 26.26 22.52 -1.36
C ILE A 644 26.29 21.66 -2.63
N ARG A 645 26.53 22.30 -3.78
CA ARG A 645 26.65 21.61 -5.06
C ARG A 645 28.01 20.89 -5.17
N THR A 646 27.96 19.61 -5.50
CA THR A 646 29.15 18.78 -5.77
C THR A 646 29.38 18.53 -7.26
N LYS A 647 28.39 18.82 -8.12
CA LYS A 647 28.52 18.74 -9.58
C LYS A 647 29.66 19.62 -10.07
N GLY A 648 30.57 19.06 -10.88
CA GLY A 648 31.76 19.77 -11.38
C GLY A 648 32.91 19.87 -10.37
N LYS A 649 32.88 19.09 -9.28
CA LYS A 649 33.96 18.98 -8.29
C LYS A 649 34.55 17.57 -8.26
N GLU A 650 34.86 17.03 -9.44
CA GLU A 650 35.34 15.66 -9.58
C GLU A 650 36.70 15.43 -8.89
N GLU A 651 37.45 16.50 -8.58
CA GLU A 651 38.67 16.41 -7.76
C GLU A 651 38.44 15.78 -6.38
N ILE A 652 37.25 15.94 -5.79
CA ILE A 652 36.86 15.34 -4.49
C ILE A 652 36.92 13.80 -4.53
N LEU A 653 36.76 13.20 -5.71
CA LEU A 653 36.82 11.74 -5.86
C LEU A 653 38.25 11.21 -5.77
N ARG A 654 39.22 12.02 -6.19
CA ARG A 654 40.64 11.65 -6.33
C ARG A 654 41.48 12.12 -5.14
N ASP A 655 41.10 13.22 -4.51
CA ASP A 655 41.80 13.83 -3.40
C ASP A 655 41.07 13.60 -2.07
N ARG A 656 41.72 12.84 -1.18
CA ARG A 656 41.20 12.57 0.16
C ARG A 656 41.10 13.83 1.01
N GLU A 657 42.01 14.79 0.84
CA GLU A 657 42.04 16.02 1.62
C GLU A 657 40.82 16.90 1.31
N ASN A 658 40.52 17.09 0.03
CA ASN A 658 39.33 17.85 -0.39
C ASN A 658 38.03 17.21 0.10
N ALA A 659 37.94 15.87 0.08
CA ALA A 659 36.78 15.16 0.63
C ALA A 659 36.66 15.35 2.15
N SER A 660 37.77 15.28 2.89
CA SER A 660 37.81 15.53 4.33
C SER A 660 37.45 16.98 4.69
N GLN A 661 37.94 17.97 3.94
CA GLN A 661 37.60 19.37 4.17
C GLN A 661 36.11 19.65 3.95
N LEU A 662 35.53 19.10 2.87
CA LEU A 662 34.09 19.24 2.64
C LEU A 662 33.27 18.51 3.70
N TYR A 663 33.71 17.32 4.13
CA TYR A 663 33.09 16.58 5.22
C TYR A 663 33.05 17.40 6.53
N LEU A 664 34.20 17.97 6.93
CA LEU A 664 34.30 18.81 8.15
C LEU A 664 33.44 20.07 8.04
N LYS A 665 33.39 20.68 6.85
CA LYS A 665 32.50 21.81 6.58
C LYS A 665 31.04 21.41 6.80
N ILE A 666 30.59 20.29 6.23
CA ILE A 666 29.20 19.82 6.38
C ILE A 666 28.89 19.55 7.86
N LYS A 667 29.81 18.91 8.59
CA LYS A 667 29.67 18.65 10.03
C LYS A 667 29.49 19.96 10.81
N SER A 668 30.35 20.95 10.56
CA SER A 668 30.29 22.27 11.21
C SER A 668 29.02 23.05 10.88
N GLU A 669 28.49 22.95 9.66
CA GLU A 669 27.21 23.57 9.29
C GLU A 669 26.02 22.94 10.03
N VAL A 670 26.05 21.63 10.29
CA VAL A 670 25.05 20.94 11.10
C VAL A 670 25.13 21.40 12.56
N GLU A 671 26.32 21.45 13.16
CA GLU A 671 26.55 21.95 14.53
C GLU A 671 26.05 23.40 14.68
N THR A 672 26.41 24.27 13.73
CA THR A 672 25.95 25.66 13.71
C THR A 672 24.42 25.77 13.62
N SER A 673 23.79 24.88 12.84
CA SER A 673 22.33 24.84 12.69
C SER A 673 21.65 24.36 13.97
N ILE A 674 22.23 23.38 14.68
CA ILE A 674 21.77 22.93 16.00
C ILE A 674 21.83 24.09 17.00
N ASP A 675 22.97 24.77 17.11
CA ASP A 675 23.16 25.89 18.03
C ASP A 675 22.17 27.03 17.77
N TYR A 676 21.96 27.36 16.50
CA TYR A 676 20.98 28.36 16.09
C TYR A 676 19.57 27.98 16.55
N LEU A 677 19.14 26.73 16.31
CA LEU A 677 17.81 26.25 16.69
C LEU A 677 17.62 26.16 18.21
N LEU A 678 18.61 25.68 18.95
CA LEU A 678 18.60 25.62 20.41
C LEU A 678 18.44 27.02 21.02
N LYS A 679 19.07 28.04 20.44
CA LYS A 679 18.91 29.43 20.87
C LYS A 679 17.54 29.99 20.47
N LYS A 680 17.13 29.78 19.23
CA LYS A 680 15.92 30.41 18.67
C LYS A 680 14.62 29.83 19.18
N ARG A 681 14.58 28.54 19.52
CA ARG A 681 13.37 27.93 20.10
C ARG A 681 12.95 28.54 21.42
N GLU A 682 13.87 29.16 22.18
CA GLU A 682 13.55 29.88 23.41
C GLU A 682 12.73 31.15 23.16
N GLU A 683 12.76 31.69 21.94
CA GLU A 683 11.95 32.83 21.51
C GLU A 683 10.53 32.41 21.02
N ASP A 684 10.21 31.11 20.94
CA ASP A 684 8.92 30.62 20.45
C ASP A 684 7.84 30.61 21.56
N PRO A 685 6.83 31.51 21.51
CA PRO A 685 5.76 31.54 22.49
C PRO A 685 4.83 30.30 22.40
N TYR A 686 4.98 29.50 21.35
CA TYR A 686 4.20 28.29 21.09
C TYR A 686 5.08 27.03 21.14
N ARG A 687 6.21 27.09 21.85
CA ARG A 687 7.03 25.89 22.11
C ARG A 687 6.27 24.85 22.91
N ASN A 688 5.46 25.27 23.89
CA ASN A 688 4.67 24.36 24.74
C ASN A 688 3.35 23.92 24.05
N LEU A 689 2.96 22.67 24.26
CA LEU A 689 1.68 22.12 23.78
C LEU A 689 0.45 22.93 24.24
N ILE A 690 0.42 23.45 25.46
CA ILE A 690 -0.74 24.18 26.01
C ILE A 690 -1.00 25.44 25.19
N ASP A 691 0.03 26.26 24.97
CA ASP A 691 -0.07 27.51 24.21
C ASP A 691 -0.44 27.25 22.75
N ARG A 692 0.13 26.20 22.13
CA ARG A 692 -0.29 25.75 20.78
C ARG A 692 -1.75 25.34 20.73
N THR A 693 -2.21 24.58 21.71
CA THR A 693 -3.59 24.07 21.74
C THR A 693 -4.57 25.23 21.89
N LEU A 694 -4.27 26.18 22.77
CA LEU A 694 -5.07 27.39 22.94
C LEU A 694 -5.11 28.23 21.66
N TYR A 695 -3.97 28.41 20.99
CA TYR A 695 -3.90 29.12 19.72
C TYR A 695 -4.79 28.47 18.66
N LYS A 696 -4.70 27.15 18.48
CA LYS A 696 -5.52 26.39 17.53
C LYS A 696 -7.02 26.53 17.83
N ALA A 697 -7.41 26.54 19.11
CA ALA A 697 -8.79 26.70 19.52
C ALA A 697 -9.35 28.10 19.20
N ILE A 698 -8.53 29.15 19.33
CA ILE A 698 -8.95 30.55 19.09
C ILE A 698 -9.01 30.86 17.59
N TYR A 699 -7.96 30.49 16.85
CA TYR A 699 -7.79 30.94 15.46
C TYR A 699 -8.22 29.92 14.41
N ALA A 700 -8.63 28.71 14.81
CA ALA A 700 -8.97 27.59 13.93
C ALA A 700 -7.92 27.31 12.83
N SER A 701 -6.67 27.73 13.06
CA SER A 701 -5.55 27.59 12.12
C SER A 701 -4.74 26.33 12.41
N ARG A 702 -4.31 25.65 11.35
CA ARG A 702 -3.35 24.53 11.45
C ARG A 702 -1.92 25.02 11.66
N ASP A 703 -1.59 26.18 11.09
CA ASP A 703 -0.25 26.74 11.13
C ASP A 703 -0.07 27.62 12.35
N VAL A 704 0.36 27.00 13.44
CA VAL A 704 0.77 27.75 14.63
C VAL A 704 2.10 28.45 14.32
N PRO A 705 2.21 29.78 14.52
CA PRO A 705 3.45 30.51 14.34
C PRO A 705 4.59 29.93 15.20
N ALA A 706 5.81 30.31 14.86
CA ALA A 706 7.01 30.03 15.64
C ALA A 706 7.81 31.34 15.80
N PHE A 707 9.07 31.25 16.21
CA PHE A 707 9.99 32.38 16.18
C PHE A 707 10.21 32.92 14.75
N LYS A 708 10.67 34.16 14.64
CA LYS A 708 11.10 34.76 13.36
C LYS A 708 12.58 34.44 13.12
N PRO A 709 12.94 33.88 11.95
CA PRO A 709 14.30 33.48 11.64
C PRO A 709 15.27 34.65 11.51
#